data_AF-A0A1X2FJT9-F1
#
_entry.id   AF-A0A1X2FJT9-F1
#
_cell.length_a   1.000
_cell.length_b   1.000
_cell.length_c   1.000
_cell.angle_alpha   90.00
_cell.angle_beta   90.00
_cell.angle_gamma   90.00
#
_symmetry.space_group_name_H-M   'P 1'
#
loop_
_entity.id
_entity.type
_entity.pdbx_description
1 polymer ?
#
loop_
_entity_poly.entity_id
_entity_poly.type
_entity_poly.pdbx_seq_one_letter_code
_entity_poly.pdbx_strand_id
1 'polypeptide(L)'
;MLPAPNLDDRTFQSLVDDARRLVHRRCPEWSDHNISDPGITLIETFAMMVDQLIYRLNRVPDRNYIKFLELLGLELRPPGAAQGEATFWLSAPQRQPITVREESEVSTDRTDLDEPIVFSTTEKLEIIPCSLDGGRVATMAEGGEPVTQRNELGGNEFRCFSDRPLAGDALLLGLDRAVPSCAVLLRVNCRVSGVGVDPTNPPYVWEAWTGGDWVACEPGPDETKAFNKPGDVILHVPRGHVLDSPPRVGGEARGWLRCRLVDPAPGQSTYSESPFITSISACTVGGTARIVHARVVRDETIGTSDGTAGQRFALQHRPVLPWAGSSLRVVAEGDTTEWKPVEHFGDQNESSQSFHIDPVAGEVVFGPVVRESDGTIRQYGRIPRKTATIKMSAYRTGGGRKGNVGVGQIRVLKTSVPYVSRVENRRAAVGGAEAETVDEVKARGPLLLRTRGKAVTAQDFEQLTLDIAPEVARAHCLTAADEREAGVVRVLVVPHVASDAMDLVRREDLIPLPETIQRIKSHLDERRLAGTRLIVEPPHYRGVTVVVTLAVLAGYTRDQVKIDVARTLNGLLHPLKGGPDGSGWPIGRAVQVHEVTAALARIPGVDMARKVTVQLFGVDPATGKRSTEPVDVIPLGRNELAYSFGRHSVRVVDR
;
A
#
# COMPACT_ATOMS: atom_id res chain seq x y z
N MET A 1 -18.63 -3.68 -25.76
CA MET A 1 -18.25 -2.45 -26.49
C MET A 1 -18.77 -2.57 -27.91
N LEU A 2 -19.42 -1.53 -28.42
CA LEU A 2 -19.58 -1.39 -29.86
C LEU A 2 -18.19 -1.01 -30.41
N PRO A 3 -17.66 -1.69 -31.44
CA PRO A 3 -16.37 -1.30 -32.01
C PRO A 3 -16.47 0.13 -32.52
N ALA A 4 -15.44 0.95 -32.25
CA ALA A 4 -15.33 2.26 -32.89
C ALA A 4 -15.27 2.01 -34.40
N PRO A 5 -16.23 2.50 -35.19
CA PRO A 5 -16.22 2.24 -36.61
C PRO A 5 -15.03 2.97 -37.24
N ASN A 6 -14.32 2.30 -38.15
CA ASN A 6 -13.53 3.04 -39.13
C ASN A 6 -14.53 3.87 -39.95
N LEU A 7 -14.36 5.19 -39.92
CA LEU A 7 -15.17 6.11 -40.72
C LEU A 7 -14.89 5.94 -42.21
N ASP A 8 -13.68 5.46 -42.54
CA ASP A 8 -13.26 5.08 -43.89
C ASP A 8 -12.34 3.86 -43.80
N ASP A 9 -12.69 2.77 -44.48
CA ASP A 9 -12.00 1.48 -44.46
C ASP A 9 -11.10 1.25 -45.69
N ARG A 10 -10.98 2.25 -46.57
CA ARG A 10 -10.10 2.17 -47.73
C ARG A 10 -8.64 2.14 -47.29
N THR A 11 -7.91 1.19 -47.84
CA THR A 11 -6.46 1.05 -47.69
C THR A 11 -5.74 1.75 -48.84
N PHE A 12 -4.46 2.07 -48.65
CA PHE A 12 -3.55 2.46 -49.73
C PHE A 12 -3.76 1.64 -51.02
N GLN A 13 -3.78 0.31 -50.93
CA GLN A 13 -3.93 -0.54 -52.12
C GLN A 13 -5.30 -0.35 -52.79
N SER A 14 -6.39 -0.25 -52.02
CA SER A 14 -7.71 0.01 -52.60
C SER A 14 -7.79 1.38 -53.28
N LEU A 15 -7.09 2.40 -52.76
CA LEU A 15 -7.04 3.73 -53.35
C LEU A 15 -6.28 3.72 -54.69
N VAL A 16 -5.14 3.00 -54.74
CA VAL A 16 -4.37 2.81 -55.98
C VAL A 16 -5.18 2.04 -57.01
N ASP A 17 -5.84 0.95 -56.60
CA ASP A 17 -6.64 0.12 -57.50
C ASP A 17 -7.84 0.89 -58.06
N ASP A 18 -8.55 1.67 -57.23
CA ASP A 18 -9.67 2.49 -57.66
C ASP A 18 -9.23 3.62 -58.61
N ALA A 19 -8.09 4.26 -58.34
CA ALA A 19 -7.50 5.26 -59.22
C ALA A 19 -7.10 4.65 -60.57
N ARG A 20 -6.48 3.46 -60.58
CA ARG A 20 -6.14 2.73 -61.82
C ARG A 20 -7.39 2.38 -62.62
N ARG A 21 -8.48 1.91 -61.98
CA ARG A 21 -9.76 1.64 -62.64
C ARG A 21 -10.37 2.92 -63.25
N LEU A 22 -10.25 4.05 -62.57
CA LEU A 22 -10.71 5.34 -63.09
C LEU A 22 -9.92 5.79 -64.32
N VAL A 23 -8.59 5.66 -64.30
CA VAL A 23 -7.72 5.94 -65.44
C VAL A 23 -8.13 5.10 -66.66
N HIS A 24 -8.29 3.79 -66.51
CA HIS A 24 -8.70 2.90 -67.61
C HIS A 24 -10.03 3.32 -68.25
N ARG A 25 -10.96 3.87 -67.46
CA ARG A 25 -12.28 4.27 -67.95
C ARG A 25 -12.29 5.67 -68.57
N ARG A 26 -11.48 6.59 -68.06
CA ARG A 26 -11.55 8.02 -68.40
C ARG A 26 -10.45 8.51 -69.33
N CYS A 27 -9.32 7.82 -69.34
CA CYS A 27 -8.15 8.17 -70.14
C CYS A 27 -7.66 6.93 -70.90
N PRO A 28 -8.46 6.34 -71.81
CA PRO A 28 -8.09 5.11 -72.52
C PRO A 28 -6.83 5.26 -73.39
N GLU A 29 -6.46 6.49 -73.75
CA GLU A 29 -5.21 6.84 -74.43
C GLU A 29 -3.94 6.68 -73.56
N TRP A 30 -4.07 6.63 -72.22
CA TRP A 30 -2.96 6.38 -71.34
C TRP A 30 -2.73 4.87 -71.21
N SER A 31 -1.78 4.34 -71.98
CA SER A 31 -1.56 2.89 -72.12
C SER A 31 -0.41 2.32 -71.29
N ASP A 32 0.50 3.16 -70.79
CA ASP A 32 1.57 2.72 -69.89
C ASP A 32 1.03 2.67 -68.46
N HIS A 33 1.16 1.53 -67.81
CA HIS A 33 0.70 1.30 -66.43
C HIS A 33 1.78 0.60 -65.61
N ASN A 34 3.03 0.67 -66.05
CA ASN A 34 4.16 0.10 -65.34
C ASN A 34 4.46 0.87 -64.05
N ILE A 35 5.12 0.22 -63.11
CA ILE A 35 5.55 0.82 -61.83
C ILE A 35 6.46 2.04 -62.07
N SER A 36 7.20 2.05 -63.19
CA SER A 36 8.09 3.15 -63.57
C SER A 36 7.39 4.35 -64.21
N ASP A 37 6.08 4.28 -64.45
CA ASP A 37 5.32 5.39 -65.01
C ASP A 37 5.20 6.53 -63.96
N PRO A 38 5.64 7.76 -64.28
CA PRO A 38 5.47 8.92 -63.41
C PRO A 38 4.03 9.16 -62.96
N GLY A 39 3.04 8.88 -63.81
CA GLY A 39 1.62 9.01 -63.48
C GLY A 39 1.15 7.95 -62.47
N ILE A 40 1.66 6.72 -62.54
CA ILE A 40 1.43 5.70 -61.51
C ILE A 40 2.09 6.11 -60.19
N THR A 41 3.31 6.67 -60.24
CA THR A 41 3.99 7.21 -59.05
C THR A 41 3.20 8.36 -58.41
N LEU A 42 2.58 9.24 -59.23
CA LEU A 42 1.68 10.28 -58.73
C LEU A 42 0.43 9.68 -58.07
N ILE A 43 -0.20 8.67 -58.67
CA ILE A 43 -1.33 7.96 -58.08
C ILE A 43 -0.96 7.37 -56.72
N GLU A 44 0.18 6.68 -56.63
CA GLU A 44 0.68 6.12 -55.37
C GLU A 44 0.98 7.22 -54.34
N THR A 45 1.57 8.35 -54.77
CA THR A 45 1.82 9.49 -53.88
C THR A 45 0.51 10.07 -53.32
N PHE A 46 -0.51 10.28 -54.16
CA PHE A 46 -1.81 10.75 -53.72
C PHE A 46 -2.54 9.72 -52.85
N ALA A 47 -2.47 8.43 -53.20
CA ALA A 47 -3.02 7.35 -52.39
C ALA A 47 -2.38 7.33 -50.99
N MET A 48 -1.06 7.52 -50.89
CA MET A 48 -0.37 7.65 -49.60
C MET A 48 -0.84 8.87 -48.81
N MET A 49 -1.01 10.03 -49.46
CA MET A 49 -1.52 11.23 -48.79
C MET A 49 -2.95 11.03 -48.26
N VAL A 50 -3.82 10.38 -49.05
CA VAL A 50 -5.19 10.07 -48.65
C VAL A 50 -5.23 9.00 -47.55
N ASP A 51 -4.39 7.98 -47.62
CA ASP A 51 -4.24 6.96 -46.57
C ASP A 51 -3.84 7.59 -45.23
N GLN A 52 -2.93 8.58 -45.24
CA GLN A 52 -2.61 9.38 -44.05
C GLN A 52 -3.78 10.22 -43.52
N LEU A 53 -4.64 10.75 -44.42
CA LEU A 53 -5.86 11.46 -44.02
C LEU A 53 -6.90 10.50 -43.43
N ILE A 54 -7.09 9.33 -44.02
CA ILE A 54 -7.97 8.26 -43.53
C ILE A 54 -7.53 7.82 -42.14
N TYR A 55 -6.22 7.60 -41.93
CA TYR A 55 -5.66 7.29 -40.62
C TYR A 55 -6.01 8.36 -39.57
N ARG A 56 -5.92 9.65 -39.91
CA ARG A 56 -6.31 10.76 -39.03
C ARG A 56 -7.81 10.81 -38.78
N LEU A 57 -8.62 10.55 -39.80
CA LEU A 57 -10.08 10.53 -39.72
C LEU A 57 -10.57 9.41 -38.80
N ASN A 58 -10.00 8.21 -38.92
CA ASN A 58 -10.33 7.06 -38.07
C ASN A 58 -9.92 7.24 -36.60
N ARG A 59 -9.13 8.27 -36.27
CA ARG A 59 -8.84 8.69 -34.88
C ARG A 59 -9.84 9.68 -34.30
N VAL A 60 -10.73 10.25 -35.12
CA VAL A 60 -11.76 11.20 -34.65
C VAL A 60 -12.73 10.56 -33.65
N PRO A 61 -13.27 9.34 -33.87
CA PRO A 61 -14.16 8.70 -32.90
C PRO A 61 -13.55 8.59 -31.49
N ASP A 62 -12.29 8.16 -31.39
CA ASP A 62 -11.58 8.04 -30.10
C ASP A 62 -11.34 9.39 -29.42
N ARG A 63 -10.95 10.42 -30.18
CA ARG A 63 -10.78 11.77 -29.63
C ARG A 63 -12.11 12.34 -29.15
N ASN A 64 -13.19 12.14 -29.92
CA ASN A 64 -14.53 12.55 -29.51
C ASN A 64 -14.97 11.82 -28.25
N TYR A 65 -14.70 10.51 -28.14
CA TYR A 65 -15.02 9.74 -26.95
C TYR A 65 -14.33 10.30 -25.69
N ILE A 66 -13.02 10.60 -25.77
CA ILE A 66 -12.29 11.25 -24.67
C ILE A 66 -12.91 12.62 -24.36
N LYS A 67 -13.22 13.43 -25.38
CA LYS A 67 -13.87 14.73 -25.17
C LYS A 67 -15.27 14.63 -24.58
N PHE A 68 -16.03 13.58 -24.87
CA PHE A 68 -17.29 13.32 -24.18
C PHE A 68 -17.07 12.98 -22.70
N LEU A 69 -16.06 12.16 -22.37
CA LEU A 69 -15.72 11.88 -20.97
C LEU A 69 -15.29 13.15 -20.23
N GLU A 70 -14.46 14.00 -20.84
CA GLU A 70 -14.08 15.30 -20.28
C GLU A 70 -15.30 16.23 -20.10
N LEU A 71 -16.20 16.29 -21.09
CA LEU A 71 -17.45 17.08 -20.99
C LEU A 71 -18.36 16.60 -19.86
N LEU A 72 -18.28 15.31 -19.52
CA LEU A 72 -19.00 14.71 -18.39
C LEU A 72 -18.27 14.91 -17.05
N GLY A 73 -17.10 15.58 -17.05
CA GLY A 73 -16.31 15.87 -15.85
C GLY A 73 -15.49 14.68 -15.36
N LEU A 74 -15.19 13.70 -16.23
CA LEU A 74 -14.31 12.60 -15.85
C LEU A 74 -12.85 13.01 -16.00
N GLU A 75 -12.12 12.87 -14.90
CA GLU A 75 -10.67 13.05 -14.82
C GLU A 75 -9.98 11.70 -14.58
N LEU A 76 -8.68 11.64 -14.93
CA LEU A 76 -7.85 10.49 -14.64
C LEU A 76 -7.62 10.37 -13.13
N ARG A 77 -7.75 9.15 -12.58
CA ARG A 77 -7.41 8.95 -11.16
C ARG A 77 -5.93 9.27 -10.91
N PRO A 78 -5.61 9.96 -9.81
CA PRO A 78 -4.25 10.25 -9.41
C PRO A 78 -3.47 8.97 -9.10
N PRO A 79 -2.13 9.02 -9.11
CA PRO A 79 -1.33 7.91 -8.61
C PRO A 79 -1.55 7.70 -7.11
N GLY A 80 -1.48 6.45 -6.67
CA GLY A 80 -1.42 6.09 -5.26
C GLY A 80 -0.01 6.30 -4.70
N ALA A 81 0.08 6.76 -3.46
CA ALA A 81 1.35 6.90 -2.76
C ALA A 81 1.59 5.74 -1.81
N ALA A 82 2.76 5.11 -1.92
CA ALA A 82 3.17 4.07 -0.99
C ALA A 82 3.34 4.65 0.41
N GLN A 83 2.83 3.94 1.40
CA GLN A 83 2.83 4.31 2.81
C GLN A 83 3.56 3.24 3.61
N GLY A 84 4.24 3.65 4.67
CA GLY A 84 4.96 2.76 5.55
C GLY A 84 5.36 3.44 6.84
N GLU A 85 6.26 2.81 7.57
CA GLU A 85 6.83 3.36 8.79
C GLU A 85 8.36 3.30 8.75
N ALA A 86 8.99 4.33 9.28
CA ALA A 86 10.44 4.41 9.43
C ALA A 86 10.82 4.60 10.90
N THR A 87 11.72 3.75 11.39
CA THR A 87 12.29 3.84 12.72
C THR A 87 13.60 4.61 12.67
N PHE A 88 13.66 5.72 13.39
CA PHE A 88 14.81 6.60 13.57
C PHE A 88 15.56 6.17 14.83
N TRP A 89 16.78 5.69 14.67
CA TRP A 89 17.63 5.20 15.76
C TRP A 89 18.55 6.30 16.27
N LEU A 90 18.54 6.52 17.58
CA LEU A 90 19.43 7.46 18.23
C LEU A 90 20.87 6.93 18.22
N SER A 91 21.84 7.83 18.13
CA SER A 91 23.27 7.49 18.27
C SER A 91 23.62 7.04 19.69
N ALA A 92 22.88 7.54 20.68
CA ALA A 92 22.94 7.16 22.09
C ALA A 92 21.63 7.60 22.77
N PRO A 93 21.22 6.99 23.90
CA PRO A 93 20.10 7.47 24.71
C PRO A 93 20.26 8.95 25.09
N GLN A 94 19.19 9.72 24.96
CA GLN A 94 19.19 11.17 25.21
C GLN A 94 18.48 11.50 26.52
N ARG A 95 18.76 12.70 27.07
CA ARG A 95 18.07 13.21 28.28
C ARG A 95 16.89 14.11 27.96
N GLN A 96 16.81 14.61 26.74
CA GLN A 96 15.75 15.48 26.25
C GLN A 96 15.04 14.82 25.06
N PRO A 97 13.75 15.12 24.83
CA PRO A 97 13.04 14.65 23.64
C PRO A 97 13.75 15.07 22.35
N ILE A 98 13.86 14.14 21.40
CA ILE A 98 14.36 14.43 20.05
C ILE A 98 13.18 14.49 19.09
N THR A 99 13.03 15.63 18.41
CA THR A 99 11.94 15.84 17.45
C THR A 99 12.38 15.45 16.03
N VAL A 100 11.67 14.50 15.43
CA VAL A 100 11.62 14.32 13.98
C VAL A 100 10.42 15.12 13.47
N ARG A 101 10.66 16.12 12.62
CA ARG A 101 9.58 16.99 12.12
C ARG A 101 8.72 16.26 11.11
N GLU A 102 7.49 16.70 10.92
CA GLU A 102 6.74 16.39 9.70
C GLU A 102 7.56 16.84 8.47
N GLU A 103 7.39 16.16 7.35
CA GLU A 103 8.10 16.42 6.08
C GLU A 103 9.61 16.11 6.12
N SER A 104 10.12 15.47 7.18
CA SER A 104 11.49 14.97 7.20
C SER A 104 11.66 13.85 6.16
N GLU A 105 12.66 13.97 5.30
CA GLU A 105 12.88 13.06 4.18
C GLU A 105 13.83 11.91 4.53
N VAL A 106 13.46 10.72 4.09
CA VAL A 106 14.25 9.48 4.14
C VAL A 106 14.20 8.80 2.78
N SER A 107 15.15 7.95 2.44
CA SER A 107 15.15 7.29 1.14
C SER A 107 15.75 5.90 1.14
N THR A 108 15.56 5.20 0.02
CA THR A 108 16.41 4.08 -0.36
C THR A 108 17.84 4.54 -0.63
N ASP A 109 18.76 3.57 -0.74
CA ASP A 109 20.09 3.86 -1.26
C ASP A 109 20.00 4.38 -2.69
N ARG A 110 21.00 5.18 -3.06
CA ARG A 110 21.26 5.50 -4.46
C ARG A 110 22.07 4.36 -5.06
N THR A 111 21.66 3.85 -6.21
CA THR A 111 22.47 2.95 -7.03
C THR A 111 22.94 3.70 -8.27
N ASP A 112 23.85 3.10 -9.05
CA ASP A 112 24.30 3.68 -10.32
C ASP A 112 23.20 3.67 -11.40
N LEU A 113 22.19 2.81 -11.23
CA LEU A 113 21.11 2.59 -12.19
C LEU A 113 19.82 3.32 -11.82
N ASP A 114 19.55 3.49 -10.53
CA ASP A 114 18.26 4.00 -10.04
C ASP A 114 18.43 5.23 -9.14
N GLU A 115 17.55 6.21 -9.36
CA GLU A 115 17.40 7.34 -8.44
C GLU A 115 16.85 6.87 -7.08
N PRO A 116 17.30 7.45 -5.96
CA PRO A 116 16.80 7.10 -4.64
C PRO A 116 15.30 7.42 -4.55
N ILE A 117 14.53 6.47 -4.05
CA ILE A 117 13.09 6.60 -3.82
C ILE A 117 12.91 7.32 -2.49
N VAL A 118 12.32 8.52 -2.53
CA VAL A 118 12.23 9.44 -1.37
C VAL A 118 10.86 9.37 -0.71
N PHE A 119 10.86 9.28 0.61
CA PHE A 119 9.68 9.32 1.45
C PHE A 119 9.79 10.49 2.42
N SER A 120 8.65 11.10 2.76
CA SER A 120 8.57 12.13 3.80
C SER A 120 7.74 11.64 4.97
N THR A 121 8.11 12.04 6.18
CA THR A 121 7.29 11.82 7.38
C THR A 121 5.95 12.58 7.25
N THR A 122 4.86 11.92 7.61
CA THR A 122 3.50 12.51 7.53
C THR A 122 3.04 13.17 8.82
N GLU A 123 3.85 13.06 9.87
CA GLU A 123 3.55 13.59 11.19
C GLU A 123 4.85 13.94 11.91
N LYS A 124 4.73 14.74 12.95
CA LYS A 124 5.80 14.99 13.91
C LYS A 124 5.94 13.78 14.84
N LEU A 125 7.17 13.29 15.02
CA LEU A 125 7.52 12.27 16.01
C LEU A 125 8.38 12.88 17.12
N GLU A 126 7.99 12.64 18.36
CA GLU A 126 8.78 12.95 19.56
C GLU A 126 9.39 11.66 20.11
N ILE A 127 10.72 11.56 20.05
CA ILE A 127 11.46 10.46 20.68
C ILE A 127 11.70 10.84 22.14
N ILE A 128 10.77 10.44 23.00
CA ILE A 128 10.75 10.82 24.43
C ILE A 128 11.69 9.90 25.20
N PRO A 129 12.65 10.42 25.99
CA PRO A 129 13.51 9.57 26.81
C PRO A 129 12.74 9.02 28.02
N CYS A 130 12.86 7.74 28.27
CA CYS A 130 12.38 7.09 29.49
C CYS A 130 13.53 6.50 30.32
N SER A 131 13.23 6.22 31.59
CA SER A 131 14.04 5.42 32.50
C SER A 131 13.18 4.52 33.38
N LEU A 132 13.81 3.49 33.96
CA LEU A 132 13.29 2.75 35.11
C LEU A 132 13.86 3.27 36.44
N ASP A 133 14.76 4.25 36.42
CA ASP A 133 15.26 4.91 37.62
C ASP A 133 14.12 5.72 38.27
N GLY A 134 13.74 5.34 39.49
CA GLY A 134 12.53 5.84 40.14
C GLY A 134 11.23 5.29 39.54
N GLY A 135 11.32 4.36 38.58
CA GLY A 135 10.23 3.56 38.01
C GLY A 135 9.77 2.43 38.94
N ARG A 136 8.91 1.55 38.45
CA ARG A 136 8.40 0.39 39.20
C ARG A 136 8.62 -0.90 38.43
N VAL A 137 9.21 -1.89 39.07
CA VAL A 137 9.22 -3.27 38.58
C VAL A 137 8.30 -4.08 39.48
N ALA A 138 7.38 -4.83 38.89
CA ALA A 138 6.48 -5.71 39.62
C ALA A 138 6.24 -7.01 38.87
N THR A 139 5.83 -8.04 39.59
CA THR A 139 5.45 -9.33 39.04
C THR A 139 4.02 -9.62 39.45
N MET A 140 3.24 -10.22 38.57
CA MET A 140 1.83 -10.51 38.81
C MET A 140 1.55 -11.94 38.36
N ALA A 141 1.07 -12.78 39.27
CA ALA A 141 0.58 -14.10 38.90
C ALA A 141 -0.78 -13.99 38.20
N GLU A 142 -1.17 -15.00 37.43
CA GLU A 142 -2.50 -15.05 36.80
C GLU A 142 -3.62 -14.77 37.83
N GLY A 143 -4.41 -13.72 37.58
CA GLY A 143 -5.52 -13.31 38.44
C GLY A 143 -5.13 -12.71 39.81
N GLY A 144 -3.84 -12.58 40.11
CA GLY A 144 -3.33 -12.03 41.37
C GLY A 144 -3.09 -10.51 41.33
N GLU A 145 -2.71 -9.98 42.49
CA GLU A 145 -2.29 -8.58 42.65
C GLU A 145 -0.80 -8.40 42.30
N PRO A 146 -0.39 -7.24 41.75
CA PRO A 146 1.01 -6.95 41.46
C PRO A 146 1.88 -6.86 42.73
N VAL A 147 2.98 -7.59 42.74
CA VAL A 147 4.00 -7.56 43.79
C VAL A 147 5.19 -6.75 43.31
N THR A 148 5.46 -5.61 43.98
CA THR A 148 6.62 -4.77 43.67
C THR A 148 7.93 -5.51 43.99
N GLN A 149 8.86 -5.46 43.05
CA GLN A 149 10.18 -6.08 43.17
C GLN A 149 11.27 -5.02 43.35
N ARG A 150 12.29 -5.35 44.12
CA ARG A 150 13.47 -4.50 44.29
C ARG A 150 14.35 -4.63 43.06
N ASN A 151 14.54 -3.53 42.33
CA ASN A 151 15.28 -3.50 41.06
C ASN A 151 16.57 -2.67 41.21
N GLU A 152 17.54 -3.20 41.95
CA GLU A 152 18.81 -2.53 42.23
C GLU A 152 19.98 -3.41 41.77
N LEU A 153 21.02 -2.81 41.18
CA LEU A 153 22.20 -3.53 40.73
C LEU A 153 22.91 -4.16 41.95
N GLY A 154 23.01 -5.50 41.99
CA GLY A 154 23.55 -6.24 43.13
C GLY A 154 22.56 -6.47 44.28
N GLY A 155 21.29 -6.14 44.10
CA GLY A 155 20.19 -6.49 45.01
C GLY A 155 19.79 -7.98 44.92
N ASN A 156 18.78 -8.35 45.71
CA ASN A 156 18.23 -9.71 45.68
C ASN A 156 17.55 -10.00 44.33
N GLU A 157 17.80 -11.18 43.78
CA GLU A 157 17.09 -11.68 42.59
C GLU A 157 15.60 -11.93 42.88
N PHE A 158 14.76 -11.78 41.85
CA PHE A 158 13.34 -12.10 41.91
C PHE A 158 12.93 -12.93 40.69
N ARG A 159 11.84 -13.69 40.84
CA ARG A 159 11.29 -14.52 39.76
C ARG A 159 10.50 -13.66 38.78
N CYS A 160 10.70 -13.85 37.48
CA CYS A 160 9.98 -13.12 36.43
C CYS A 160 8.48 -13.44 36.42
N PHE A 161 8.16 -14.71 36.64
CA PHE A 161 6.81 -15.28 36.70
C PHE A 161 6.61 -16.06 38.01
N SER A 162 5.44 -16.65 38.23
CA SER A 162 5.21 -17.50 39.39
C SER A 162 6.13 -18.73 39.40
N ASP A 163 6.28 -19.40 40.55
CA ASP A 163 7.19 -20.55 40.73
C ASP A 163 6.97 -21.66 39.70
N ARG A 164 5.71 -21.86 39.30
CA ARG A 164 5.29 -22.70 38.18
C ARG A 164 4.60 -21.80 37.16
N PRO A 165 5.33 -21.25 36.17
CA PRO A 165 4.80 -20.22 35.30
C PRO A 165 3.50 -20.65 34.58
N LEU A 166 2.47 -19.82 34.69
CA LEU A 166 1.16 -20.05 34.06
C LEU A 166 0.88 -18.97 32.99
N ALA A 167 0.01 -19.30 32.04
CA ALA A 167 -0.51 -18.30 31.11
C ALA A 167 -1.22 -17.20 31.91
N GLY A 168 -0.91 -15.94 31.59
CA GLY A 168 -1.40 -14.77 32.33
C GLY A 168 -0.43 -14.22 33.38
N ASP A 169 0.58 -14.97 33.80
CA ASP A 169 1.68 -14.42 34.61
C ASP A 169 2.38 -13.29 33.85
N ALA A 170 2.73 -12.23 34.56
CA ALA A 170 3.30 -11.03 33.94
C ALA A 170 4.42 -10.38 34.75
N LEU A 171 5.45 -9.95 34.04
CA LEU A 171 6.42 -8.96 34.49
C LEU A 171 5.93 -7.57 34.06
N LEU A 172 5.82 -6.65 35.00
CA LEU A 172 5.33 -5.27 34.81
C LEU A 172 6.47 -4.28 34.98
N LEU A 173 6.61 -3.36 34.03
CA LEU A 173 7.61 -2.30 34.01
C LEU A 173 6.92 -0.94 33.89
N GLY A 174 6.94 -0.16 34.98
CA GLY A 174 6.40 1.19 35.03
C GLY A 174 7.51 2.21 34.77
N LEU A 175 7.58 2.69 33.53
CA LEU A 175 8.50 3.75 33.11
C LEU A 175 8.12 5.09 33.77
N ASP A 176 9.10 5.97 33.94
CA ASP A 176 8.89 7.33 34.44
C ASP A 176 8.04 8.22 33.51
N ARG A 177 7.98 7.87 32.21
CA ARG A 177 7.24 8.61 31.18
C ARG A 177 6.52 7.67 30.21
N ALA A 178 5.46 8.20 29.59
CA ALA A 178 4.90 7.61 28.38
C ALA A 178 5.85 7.84 27.20
N VAL A 179 5.98 6.81 26.37
CA VAL A 179 6.87 6.79 25.19
C VAL A 179 6.14 6.26 23.95
N PRO A 180 5.06 6.93 23.50
CA PRO A 180 4.33 6.53 22.30
C PRO A 180 5.25 6.50 21.09
N SER A 181 5.09 5.47 20.24
CA SER A 181 5.87 5.28 19.01
C SER A 181 7.38 5.11 19.21
N CYS A 182 7.87 4.97 20.44
CA CYS A 182 9.30 4.87 20.71
C CYS A 182 9.80 3.42 20.65
N ALA A 183 11.08 3.25 20.33
CA ALA A 183 11.81 2.01 20.54
C ALA A 183 12.50 2.09 21.92
N VAL A 184 12.12 1.20 22.82
CA VAL A 184 12.67 1.11 24.18
C VAL A 184 13.60 -0.08 24.26
N LEU A 185 14.84 0.15 24.68
CA LEU A 185 15.79 -0.89 25.02
C LEU A 185 15.64 -1.22 26.50
N LEU A 186 15.35 -2.48 26.79
CA LEU A 186 15.37 -3.06 28.12
C LEU A 186 16.67 -3.86 28.27
N ARG A 187 17.54 -3.44 29.18
CA ARG A 187 18.72 -4.22 29.55
C ARG A 187 18.37 -5.11 30.72
N VAL A 188 18.33 -6.42 30.49
CA VAL A 188 17.92 -7.40 31.49
C VAL A 188 19.11 -8.20 31.95
N ASN A 189 19.39 -8.16 33.24
CA ASN A 189 20.34 -9.06 33.90
C ASN A 189 19.54 -10.19 34.56
N CYS A 190 19.80 -11.43 34.14
CA CYS A 190 19.14 -12.63 34.64
C CYS A 190 20.14 -13.80 34.70
N ARG A 191 19.80 -14.85 35.47
CA ARG A 191 20.58 -16.09 35.50
C ARG A 191 19.98 -17.13 34.55
N VAL A 192 20.80 -18.03 34.05
CA VAL A 192 20.35 -19.17 33.23
C VAL A 192 19.54 -20.13 34.12
N SER A 193 18.21 -20.03 34.09
CA SER A 193 17.34 -20.94 34.84
C SER A 193 15.96 -21.16 34.22
N GLY A 194 15.67 -20.57 33.05
CA GLY A 194 14.42 -20.83 32.33
C GLY A 194 14.45 -22.21 31.67
N VAL A 195 14.07 -23.24 32.42
CA VAL A 195 14.05 -24.62 31.92
C VAL A 195 12.80 -24.84 31.07
N GLY A 196 12.94 -25.58 29.97
CA GLY A 196 11.82 -26.06 29.16
C GLY A 196 11.38 -25.15 28.00
N VAL A 197 11.66 -23.84 28.04
CA VAL A 197 11.27 -22.90 26.97
C VAL A 197 12.18 -23.02 25.74
N ASP A 198 11.62 -22.83 24.53
CA ASP A 198 12.43 -22.59 23.32
C ASP A 198 12.93 -21.13 23.33
N PRO A 199 14.24 -20.88 23.44
CA PRO A 199 14.78 -19.52 23.51
C PRO A 199 14.60 -18.67 22.24
N THR A 200 14.19 -19.31 21.13
CA THR A 200 13.90 -18.64 19.86
C THR A 200 12.41 -18.46 19.60
N ASN A 201 11.56 -19.10 20.40
CA ASN A 201 10.11 -19.04 20.25
C ASN A 201 9.39 -19.13 21.61
N PRO A 202 9.64 -18.20 22.54
CA PRO A 202 9.02 -18.25 23.86
C PRO A 202 7.53 -17.84 23.83
N PRO A 203 6.67 -18.44 24.69
CA PRO A 203 5.24 -18.15 24.72
C PRO A 203 4.95 -16.93 25.60
N TYR A 204 5.54 -15.78 25.29
CA TYR A 204 5.16 -14.50 25.89
C TYR A 204 4.89 -13.44 24.84
N VAL A 205 4.11 -12.44 25.25
CA VAL A 205 3.87 -11.21 24.50
C VAL A 205 4.30 -10.01 25.33
N TRP A 206 4.95 -9.06 24.67
CA TRP A 206 5.17 -7.74 25.23
C TRP A 206 3.99 -6.84 24.87
N GLU A 207 3.47 -6.10 25.84
CA GLU A 207 2.32 -5.21 25.68
C GLU A 207 2.58 -3.87 26.37
N ALA A 208 1.98 -2.80 25.87
CA ALA A 208 1.98 -1.47 26.48
C ALA A 208 0.56 -1.04 26.81
N TRP A 209 0.39 -0.30 27.90
CA TRP A 209 -0.90 0.25 28.28
C TRP A 209 -1.26 1.49 27.46
N THR A 210 -2.42 1.49 26.82
CA THR A 210 -2.88 2.61 25.98
C THR A 210 -4.08 3.35 26.56
N GLY A 211 -4.29 3.28 27.88
CA GLY A 211 -5.35 3.99 28.62
C GLY A 211 -6.67 3.22 28.71
N GLY A 212 -6.98 2.39 27.71
CA GLY A 212 -8.14 1.50 27.72
C GLY A 212 -7.76 0.03 27.81
N ASP A 213 -6.82 -0.39 26.96
CA ASP A 213 -6.41 -1.78 26.81
C ASP A 213 -4.89 -1.93 26.78
N TRP A 214 -4.46 -3.18 26.97
CA TRP A 214 -3.08 -3.59 26.71
C TRP A 214 -2.93 -3.91 25.23
N VAL A 215 -2.05 -3.20 24.55
CA VAL A 215 -1.78 -3.37 23.11
C VAL A 215 -0.41 -3.99 22.92
N ALA A 216 -0.30 -5.02 22.09
CA ALA A 216 0.96 -5.69 21.80
C ALA A 216 2.02 -4.71 21.26
N CYS A 217 3.21 -4.77 21.85
CA CYS A 217 4.42 -4.17 21.30
C CYS A 217 4.92 -5.04 20.16
N GLU A 218 5.44 -4.41 19.10
CA GLU A 218 6.12 -5.17 18.06
C GLU A 218 7.51 -5.58 18.57
N PRO A 219 7.84 -6.89 18.56
CA PRO A 219 9.10 -7.38 19.12
C PRO A 219 10.28 -6.96 18.23
N GLY A 220 11.30 -6.37 18.86
CA GLY A 220 12.62 -6.23 18.27
C GLY A 220 13.53 -7.41 18.63
N PRO A 221 14.85 -7.27 18.45
CA PRO A 221 15.81 -8.26 18.92
C PRO A 221 15.67 -8.54 20.43
N ASP A 222 15.69 -9.82 20.79
CA ASP A 222 15.77 -10.31 22.17
C ASP A 222 17.04 -11.14 22.34
N GLU A 223 18.05 -10.53 22.95
CA GLU A 223 19.33 -11.17 23.21
C GLU A 223 19.31 -12.01 24.49
N THR A 224 18.29 -11.85 25.33
CA THR A 224 18.15 -12.58 26.60
C THR A 224 17.84 -14.06 26.39
N LYS A 225 17.43 -14.43 25.17
CA LYS A 225 17.07 -15.80 24.81
C LYS A 225 15.97 -16.33 25.73
N ALA A 226 14.87 -15.58 25.81
CA ALA A 226 13.76 -15.86 26.71
C ALA A 226 14.20 -15.82 28.18
N PHE A 227 14.84 -14.72 28.60
CA PHE A 227 15.36 -14.51 29.97
C PHE A 227 16.30 -15.62 30.48
N ASN A 228 17.01 -16.30 29.58
CA ASN A 228 17.98 -17.33 29.94
C ASN A 228 19.40 -16.82 30.07
N LYS A 229 19.71 -15.60 29.61
CA LYS A 229 21.00 -14.97 29.84
C LYS A 229 20.85 -13.45 29.87
N PRO A 230 21.81 -12.73 30.47
CA PRO A 230 21.85 -11.28 30.37
C PRO A 230 21.87 -10.83 28.91
N GLY A 231 21.12 -9.78 28.60
CA GLY A 231 21.02 -9.25 27.24
C GLY A 231 20.04 -8.09 27.12
N ASP A 232 19.99 -7.51 25.94
CA ASP A 232 19.09 -6.41 25.62
C ASP A 232 17.84 -6.95 24.88
N VAL A 233 16.69 -6.37 25.21
CA VAL A 233 15.41 -6.57 24.51
C VAL A 233 14.95 -5.23 23.98
N ILE A 234 14.66 -5.16 22.68
CA ILE A 234 14.11 -3.95 22.08
C ILE A 234 12.61 -4.11 21.87
N LEU A 235 11.85 -3.14 22.36
CA LEU A 235 10.39 -3.09 22.21
C LEU A 235 9.99 -1.87 21.40
N HIS A 236 9.23 -2.09 20.32
CA HIS A 236 8.60 -0.99 19.59
C HIS A 236 7.21 -0.72 20.20
N VAL A 237 7.13 0.37 20.94
CA VAL A 237 5.98 0.74 21.76
C VAL A 237 4.89 1.38 20.88
N PRO A 238 3.61 0.97 21.01
CA PRO A 238 2.53 1.49 20.20
C PRO A 238 2.28 3.00 20.40
N ARG A 239 1.70 3.63 19.37
CA ARG A 239 1.36 5.07 19.31
C ARG A 239 0.46 5.54 20.45
N GLY A 240 -0.38 4.65 20.97
CA GLY A 240 -1.34 4.96 22.03
C GLY A 240 -0.78 4.87 23.44
N HIS A 241 0.52 4.61 23.65
CA HIS A 241 1.07 4.44 24.99
C HIS A 241 0.95 5.74 25.82
N VAL A 242 0.36 5.64 27.00
CA VAL A 242 0.02 6.78 27.87
C VAL A 242 0.61 6.64 29.27
N LEU A 243 0.63 7.76 30.00
CA LEU A 243 0.99 7.80 31.41
C LEU A 243 -0.29 7.65 32.23
N ASP A 244 -0.53 6.47 32.78
CA ASP A 244 -1.77 6.14 33.48
C ASP A 244 -1.57 4.97 34.46
N SER A 245 -2.59 4.61 35.24
CA SER A 245 -2.58 3.46 36.14
C SER A 245 -3.62 2.43 35.70
N PRO A 246 -3.21 1.29 35.10
CA PRO A 246 -4.12 0.22 34.73
C PRO A 246 -4.97 -0.25 35.94
N PRO A 247 -6.27 -0.56 35.76
CA PRO A 247 -7.19 -0.86 36.86
C PRO A 247 -6.76 -1.97 37.82
N ARG A 248 -5.94 -2.93 37.37
CA ARG A 248 -5.41 -4.05 38.19
C ARG A 248 -3.97 -3.88 38.65
N VAL A 249 -3.29 -2.81 38.23
CA VAL A 249 -1.92 -2.53 38.65
C VAL A 249 -1.92 -1.58 39.85
N GLY A 250 -2.78 -0.55 39.79
CA GLY A 250 -2.93 0.46 40.84
C GLY A 250 -1.67 1.30 41.11
N GLY A 251 -1.84 2.39 41.86
CA GLY A 251 -0.74 3.28 42.27
C GLY A 251 -0.55 4.49 41.37
N GLU A 252 0.67 5.01 41.31
CA GLU A 252 1.02 6.20 40.52
C GLU A 252 0.92 5.95 39.01
N ALA A 253 0.53 6.97 38.26
CA ALA A 253 0.53 6.93 36.80
C ALA A 253 1.96 6.74 36.26
N ARG A 254 2.14 5.74 35.39
CA ARG A 254 3.43 5.38 34.79
C ARG A 254 3.22 5.01 33.32
N GLY A 255 4.32 4.99 32.55
CA GLY A 255 4.32 4.37 31.22
C GLY A 255 4.46 2.87 31.36
N TRP A 256 3.34 2.15 31.45
CA TRP A 256 3.36 0.72 31.74
C TRP A 256 3.62 -0.14 30.51
N LEU A 257 4.66 -0.95 30.59
CA LEU A 257 4.94 -2.09 29.73
C LEU A 257 4.77 -3.39 30.53
N ARG A 258 4.40 -4.48 29.85
CA ARG A 258 4.37 -5.80 30.47
C ARG A 258 4.83 -6.91 29.53
N CYS A 259 5.53 -7.90 30.07
CA CYS A 259 5.76 -9.18 29.43
C CYS A 259 4.81 -10.19 30.07
N ARG A 260 3.87 -10.72 29.29
CA ARG A 260 2.84 -11.64 29.78
C ARG A 260 2.99 -13.01 29.11
N LEU A 261 2.99 -14.07 29.91
CA LEU A 261 2.92 -15.43 29.40
C LEU A 261 1.57 -15.69 28.76
N VAL A 262 1.58 -16.37 27.63
CA VAL A 262 0.38 -16.81 26.90
C VAL A 262 0.34 -18.33 26.86
N ASP A 263 -0.82 -18.88 26.56
CA ASP A 263 -0.93 -20.30 26.29
C ASP A 263 0.01 -20.69 25.13
N PRO A 264 0.87 -21.71 25.31
CA PRO A 264 1.77 -22.12 24.26
C PRO A 264 0.98 -22.68 23.08
N ALA A 265 1.35 -22.27 21.86
CA ALA A 265 0.80 -22.86 20.65
C ALA A 265 1.16 -24.35 20.55
N PRO A 266 0.42 -25.17 19.77
CA PRO A 266 0.77 -26.58 19.57
C PRO A 266 2.21 -26.76 19.08
N GLY A 267 3.03 -27.47 19.87
CA GLY A 267 4.45 -27.69 19.57
C GLY A 267 5.40 -26.59 20.08
N GLN A 268 4.88 -25.53 20.69
CA GLN A 268 5.67 -24.52 21.39
C GLN A 268 5.94 -24.99 22.83
N SER A 269 7.20 -24.94 23.25
CA SER A 269 7.57 -25.27 24.63
C SER A 269 7.47 -24.05 25.54
N THR A 270 7.06 -24.25 26.78
CA THR A 270 6.93 -23.19 27.80
C THR A 270 7.89 -23.43 28.97
N TYR A 271 7.98 -22.44 29.85
CA TYR A 271 8.79 -22.52 31.06
C TYR A 271 8.24 -23.58 32.02
N SER A 272 9.11 -24.50 32.45
CA SER A 272 8.83 -25.37 33.60
C SER A 272 9.24 -24.74 34.93
N GLU A 273 10.18 -23.79 34.89
CA GLU A 273 10.63 -23.00 36.04
C GLU A 273 10.80 -21.53 35.63
N SER A 274 10.51 -20.63 36.59
CA SER A 274 10.58 -19.19 36.38
C SER A 274 12.03 -18.68 36.23
N PRO A 275 12.32 -17.82 35.24
CA PRO A 275 13.59 -17.11 35.16
C PRO A 275 13.80 -16.19 36.37
N PHE A 276 15.04 -16.06 36.82
CA PHE A 276 15.41 -15.11 37.87
C PHE A 276 16.05 -13.86 37.27
N ILE A 277 15.48 -12.70 37.60
CA ILE A 277 15.96 -11.40 37.19
C ILE A 277 16.69 -10.78 38.39
N THR A 278 17.88 -10.25 38.13
CA THR A 278 18.66 -9.49 39.12
C THR A 278 18.45 -7.99 38.96
N SER A 279 18.39 -7.50 37.72
CA SER A 279 18.05 -6.10 37.46
C SER A 279 17.56 -5.88 36.03
N ILE A 280 16.78 -4.82 35.85
CA ILE A 280 16.30 -4.33 34.55
C ILE A 280 16.52 -2.83 34.51
N SER A 281 17.07 -2.31 33.41
CA SER A 281 17.00 -0.88 33.10
C SER A 281 16.32 -0.66 31.76
N ALA A 282 15.76 0.53 31.57
CA ALA A 282 15.11 0.91 30.33
C ALA A 282 15.66 2.24 29.84
N CYS A 283 15.80 2.39 28.53
CA CYS A 283 16.07 3.67 27.91
C CYS A 283 15.48 3.73 26.49
N THR A 284 15.12 4.92 26.05
CA THR A 284 14.68 5.13 24.67
C THR A 284 15.89 5.16 23.75
N VAL A 285 15.84 4.35 22.69
CA VAL A 285 16.91 4.21 21.68
C VAL A 285 16.46 4.62 20.27
N GLY A 286 15.19 4.94 20.09
CA GLY A 286 14.67 5.42 18.80
C GLY A 286 13.18 5.70 18.83
N GLY A 287 12.61 6.00 17.67
CA GLY A 287 11.16 6.14 17.49
C GLY A 287 10.73 5.93 16.06
N THR A 288 9.45 5.64 15.86
CA THR A 288 8.88 5.25 14.57
C THR A 288 7.85 6.28 14.12
N ALA A 289 8.04 6.82 12.92
CA ALA A 289 7.10 7.75 12.29
C ALA A 289 6.50 7.12 11.05
N ARG A 290 5.26 7.52 10.70
CA ARG A 290 4.72 7.17 9.38
C ARG A 290 5.41 7.97 8.30
N ILE A 291 5.55 7.31 7.15
CA ILE A 291 6.17 7.88 5.96
C ILE A 291 5.29 7.60 4.75
N VAL A 292 5.37 8.49 3.76
CA VAL A 292 4.68 8.37 2.48
C VAL A 292 5.65 8.66 1.34
N HIS A 293 5.53 7.95 0.21
CA HIS A 293 6.29 8.20 -1.01
C HIS A 293 5.75 9.44 -1.72
N ALA A 294 5.98 10.59 -1.10
CA ALA A 294 5.61 11.91 -1.57
C ALA A 294 6.53 12.94 -0.93
N ARG A 295 6.76 14.04 -1.64
CA ARG A 295 7.38 15.25 -1.09
C ARG A 295 6.37 16.39 -1.05
N VAL A 296 6.52 17.27 -0.07
CA VAL A 296 5.72 18.51 0.00
C VAL A 296 6.50 19.62 -0.70
N VAL A 297 5.87 20.23 -1.69
CA VAL A 297 6.39 21.41 -2.38
C VAL A 297 5.74 22.62 -1.73
N ARG A 298 6.54 23.56 -1.26
CA ARG A 298 6.07 24.78 -0.58
C ARG A 298 6.41 26.02 -1.37
N ASP A 299 5.56 27.03 -1.22
CA ASP A 299 5.85 28.39 -1.68
C ASP A 299 6.17 28.51 -3.19
N GLU A 300 5.53 27.72 -4.04
CA GLU A 300 5.70 27.78 -5.50
C GLU A 300 4.83 28.89 -6.11
N THR A 301 5.43 29.85 -6.80
CA THR A 301 4.70 30.82 -7.62
C THR A 301 4.37 30.22 -8.98
N ILE A 302 3.08 30.11 -9.30
CA ILE A 302 2.59 29.39 -10.50
C ILE A 302 2.17 30.33 -11.63
N GLY A 303 1.94 31.61 -11.33
CA GLY A 303 1.63 32.59 -12.37
C GLY A 303 1.00 33.88 -11.85
N THR A 304 0.51 34.68 -12.79
CA THR A 304 -0.18 35.95 -12.55
C THR A 304 -1.55 35.90 -13.20
N SER A 305 -2.58 36.29 -12.45
CA SER A 305 -3.96 36.31 -12.93
C SER A 305 -4.17 37.36 -14.02
N ASP A 306 -4.88 37.00 -15.08
CA ASP A 306 -5.35 37.95 -16.11
C ASP A 306 -6.73 38.57 -15.77
N GLY A 307 -7.37 38.10 -14.69
CA GLY A 307 -8.67 38.54 -14.21
C GLY A 307 -9.87 37.89 -14.91
N THR A 308 -9.65 36.85 -15.73
CA THR A 308 -10.71 36.10 -16.41
C THR A 308 -11.17 34.88 -15.60
N ALA A 309 -12.36 34.36 -15.89
CA ALA A 309 -12.86 33.14 -15.26
C ALA A 309 -12.23 31.88 -15.86
N GLY A 310 -12.18 30.77 -15.10
CA GLY A 310 -11.70 29.49 -15.64
C GLY A 310 -10.19 29.42 -15.90
N GLN A 311 -9.39 30.34 -15.35
CA GLN A 311 -7.94 30.36 -15.54
C GLN A 311 -7.29 29.05 -15.08
N ARG A 312 -6.21 28.65 -15.78
CA ARG A 312 -5.44 27.44 -15.53
C ARG A 312 -3.96 27.77 -15.39
N PHE A 313 -3.29 27.16 -14.41
CA PHE A 313 -1.86 27.35 -14.15
C PHE A 313 -1.17 26.01 -13.94
N ALA A 314 -0.09 25.75 -14.68
CA ALA A 314 0.68 24.51 -14.55
C ALA A 314 1.61 24.57 -13.33
N LEU A 315 1.71 23.45 -12.62
CA LEU A 315 2.68 23.22 -11.54
C LEU A 315 3.99 22.70 -12.11
N GLN A 316 5.11 23.03 -11.46
CA GLN A 316 6.44 22.56 -11.85
C GLN A 316 6.63 21.06 -11.60
N HIS A 317 5.91 20.49 -10.63
CA HIS A 317 6.04 19.08 -10.26
C HIS A 317 4.74 18.33 -10.46
N ARG A 318 4.81 17.27 -11.27
CA ARG A 318 3.72 16.35 -11.58
C ARG A 318 4.21 14.90 -11.51
N PRO A 319 3.33 13.94 -11.19
CA PRO A 319 1.93 14.11 -10.82
C PRO A 319 1.75 14.73 -9.42
N VAL A 320 0.57 15.27 -9.14
CA VAL A 320 0.15 15.80 -7.84
C VAL A 320 -0.68 14.74 -7.12
N LEU A 321 -0.47 14.63 -5.80
CA LEU A 321 -1.19 13.70 -4.96
C LEU A 321 -2.34 14.42 -4.22
N PRO A 322 -3.54 13.82 -4.15
CA PRO A 322 -4.60 14.32 -3.30
C PRO A 322 -4.13 14.45 -1.85
N TRP A 323 -4.22 15.65 -1.31
CA TRP A 323 -3.77 15.93 0.05
C TRP A 323 -4.54 17.10 0.65
N ALA A 324 -5.14 16.87 1.82
CA ALA A 324 -5.92 17.87 2.55
C ALA A 324 -5.09 19.11 2.96
N GLY A 325 -3.76 18.99 3.04
CA GLY A 325 -2.85 20.11 3.32
C GLY A 325 -2.57 21.00 2.11
N SER A 326 -3.13 20.70 0.93
CA SER A 326 -2.92 21.53 -0.25
C SER A 326 -3.62 22.88 -0.07
N SER A 327 -2.90 23.98 -0.29
CA SER A 327 -3.47 25.33 -0.19
C SER A 327 -2.78 26.32 -1.11
N LEU A 328 -3.51 27.38 -1.45
CA LEU A 328 -3.10 28.40 -2.40
C LEU A 328 -3.28 29.78 -1.79
N ARG A 329 -2.36 30.69 -2.09
CA ARG A 329 -2.47 32.11 -1.77
C ARG A 329 -2.54 32.94 -3.05
N VAL A 330 -3.47 33.89 -3.06
CA VAL A 330 -3.56 34.94 -4.09
C VAL A 330 -3.13 36.25 -3.44
N VAL A 331 -2.08 36.85 -3.98
CA VAL A 331 -1.49 38.11 -3.50
C VAL A 331 -1.82 39.22 -4.49
N ALA A 332 -2.56 40.24 -4.03
CA ALA A 332 -2.96 41.38 -4.85
C ALA A 332 -2.84 42.67 -4.03
N GLU A 333 -2.14 43.69 -4.54
CA GLU A 333 -2.06 45.04 -3.93
C GLU A 333 -1.62 45.05 -2.44
N GLY A 334 -0.83 44.07 -2.02
CA GLY A 334 -0.38 43.91 -0.62
C GLY A 334 -1.28 43.02 0.24
N ASP A 335 -2.49 42.72 -0.21
CA ASP A 335 -3.40 41.77 0.45
C ASP A 335 -3.09 40.34 0.03
N THR A 336 -3.08 39.43 1.00
CA THR A 336 -2.94 37.99 0.77
C THR A 336 -4.23 37.29 1.18
N THR A 337 -4.83 36.56 0.23
CA THR A 337 -6.01 35.73 0.48
C THR A 337 -5.66 34.26 0.35
N GLU A 338 -6.17 33.44 1.28
CA GLU A 338 -5.98 31.99 1.25
C GLU A 338 -7.18 31.31 0.58
N TRP A 339 -6.90 30.32 -0.26
CA TRP A 339 -7.86 29.60 -1.08
C TRP A 339 -7.76 28.12 -0.77
N LYS A 340 -8.91 27.43 -0.85
CA LYS A 340 -9.02 26.00 -0.50
C LYS A 340 -9.28 25.14 -1.73
N PRO A 341 -8.71 23.92 -1.78
CA PRO A 341 -8.97 22.98 -2.85
C PRO A 341 -10.42 22.46 -2.77
N VAL A 342 -11.05 22.25 -3.91
CA VAL A 342 -12.37 21.61 -4.05
C VAL A 342 -12.30 20.52 -5.12
N GLU A 343 -13.13 19.48 -4.97
CA GLU A 343 -13.26 18.43 -6.00
C GLU A 343 -13.95 18.98 -7.25
N HIS A 344 -14.98 19.82 -7.08
CA HIS A 344 -15.68 20.48 -8.18
C HIS A 344 -16.24 21.84 -7.75
N PHE A 345 -16.53 22.70 -8.73
CA PHE A 345 -17.04 24.04 -8.48
C PHE A 345 -18.57 24.14 -8.28
N GLY A 346 -19.34 23.06 -8.45
CA GLY A 346 -20.81 23.09 -8.47
C GLY A 346 -21.47 23.75 -7.25
N ASP A 347 -20.89 23.56 -6.06
CA ASP A 347 -21.40 24.13 -4.79
C ASP A 347 -20.78 25.50 -4.44
N GLN A 348 -19.92 26.03 -5.31
CA GLN A 348 -19.19 27.27 -5.07
C GLN A 348 -20.00 28.48 -5.58
N ASN A 349 -19.82 29.61 -4.90
CA ASN A 349 -20.41 30.90 -5.29
C ASN A 349 -19.32 31.91 -5.65
N GLU A 350 -19.72 33.08 -6.14
CA GLU A 350 -18.81 34.16 -6.58
C GLU A 350 -17.83 34.67 -5.51
N SER A 351 -18.13 34.47 -4.23
CA SER A 351 -17.27 34.85 -3.11
C SER A 351 -16.30 33.74 -2.67
N SER A 352 -16.53 32.51 -3.11
CA SER A 352 -15.83 31.32 -2.63
C SER A 352 -14.38 31.30 -3.10
N GLN A 353 -13.44 31.39 -2.17
CA GLN A 353 -11.99 31.31 -2.43
C GLN A 353 -11.57 29.86 -2.64
N SER A 354 -11.94 29.32 -3.80
CA SER A 354 -11.80 27.89 -4.09
C SER A 354 -11.05 27.68 -5.40
N PHE A 355 -10.26 26.61 -5.44
CA PHE A 355 -9.54 26.17 -6.64
C PHE A 355 -9.62 24.66 -6.76
N HIS A 356 -9.38 24.13 -7.95
CA HIS A 356 -9.27 22.70 -8.19
C HIS A 356 -7.86 22.37 -8.68
N ILE A 357 -7.35 21.18 -8.40
CA ILE A 357 -6.08 20.70 -8.95
C ILE A 357 -6.36 19.45 -9.77
N ASP A 358 -6.09 19.50 -11.08
CA ASP A 358 -6.01 18.29 -11.90
C ASP A 358 -4.73 17.55 -11.49
N PRO A 359 -4.84 16.37 -10.86
CA PRO A 359 -3.69 15.74 -10.24
C PRO A 359 -2.73 15.10 -11.26
N VAL A 360 -3.24 14.68 -12.43
CA VAL A 360 -2.44 14.00 -13.45
C VAL A 360 -1.78 15.01 -14.37
N ALA A 361 -2.51 16.04 -14.80
CA ALA A 361 -1.94 17.13 -15.58
C ALA A 361 -1.00 18.01 -14.72
N GLY A 362 -1.29 18.11 -13.43
CA GLY A 362 -0.60 19.04 -12.52
C GLY A 362 -1.02 20.48 -12.78
N GLU A 363 -2.33 20.73 -12.97
CA GLU A 363 -2.86 22.07 -13.27
C GLU A 363 -3.80 22.57 -12.18
N VAL A 364 -3.57 23.79 -11.71
CA VAL A 364 -4.49 24.53 -10.85
C VAL A 364 -5.53 25.21 -11.73
N VAL A 365 -6.81 24.95 -11.47
CA VAL A 365 -7.96 25.49 -12.20
C VAL A 365 -8.77 26.38 -11.27
N PHE A 366 -9.24 27.52 -11.78
CA PHE A 366 -10.17 28.41 -11.09
C PHE A 366 -11.60 28.28 -11.62
N GLY A 367 -12.56 28.74 -10.81
CA GLY A 367 -13.98 28.66 -11.09
C GLY A 367 -14.41 29.25 -12.44
N PRO A 368 -15.28 28.56 -13.21
CA PRO A 368 -15.81 29.09 -14.45
C PRO A 368 -16.96 30.08 -14.22
N VAL A 369 -17.29 30.83 -15.27
CA VAL A 369 -18.53 31.60 -15.39
C VAL A 369 -19.40 30.91 -16.43
N VAL A 370 -20.64 30.58 -16.07
CA VAL A 370 -21.58 29.84 -16.91
C VAL A 370 -22.82 30.69 -17.11
N ARG A 371 -23.34 30.69 -18.34
CA ARG A 371 -24.64 31.30 -18.65
C ARG A 371 -25.74 30.26 -18.45
N GLU A 372 -26.70 30.55 -17.60
CA GLU A 372 -27.84 29.67 -17.33
C GLU A 372 -28.92 29.80 -18.41
N SER A 373 -29.88 28.87 -18.41
CA SER A 373 -30.94 28.79 -19.43
C SER A 373 -31.88 29.99 -19.43
N ASP A 374 -32.01 30.69 -18.30
CA ASP A 374 -32.76 31.94 -18.17
C ASP A 374 -31.98 33.17 -18.69
N GLY A 375 -30.76 32.95 -19.16
CA GLY A 375 -29.86 33.99 -19.68
C GLY A 375 -29.03 34.69 -18.62
N THR A 376 -29.22 34.37 -17.33
CA THR A 376 -28.40 34.90 -16.24
C THR A 376 -26.99 34.32 -16.29
N ILE A 377 -26.04 35.03 -15.67
CA ILE A 377 -24.65 34.62 -15.59
C ILE A 377 -24.36 34.24 -14.16
N ARG A 378 -23.87 33.02 -13.96
CA ARG A 378 -23.47 32.52 -12.65
C ARG A 378 -21.98 32.24 -12.61
N GLN A 379 -21.33 32.71 -11.56
CA GLN A 379 -19.91 32.48 -11.30
C GLN A 379 -19.75 31.41 -10.23
N TYR A 380 -18.92 30.39 -10.51
CA TYR A 380 -18.71 29.24 -9.65
C TYR A 380 -17.34 29.29 -8.98
N GLY A 381 -17.20 30.16 -7.98
CA GLY A 381 -15.92 30.45 -7.31
C GLY A 381 -15.42 31.85 -7.63
N ARG A 382 -14.67 32.45 -6.71
CA ARG A 382 -14.10 33.79 -6.87
C ARG A 382 -13.08 33.80 -8.01
N ILE A 383 -13.02 34.87 -8.79
CA ILE A 383 -11.99 35.08 -9.80
C ILE A 383 -10.82 35.84 -9.16
N PRO A 384 -9.56 35.35 -9.24
CA PRO A 384 -8.40 36.10 -8.78
C PRO A 384 -8.30 37.45 -9.52
N ARG A 385 -8.10 38.54 -8.79
CA ARG A 385 -7.99 39.89 -9.39
C ARG A 385 -6.91 39.92 -10.46
N LYS A 386 -7.12 40.69 -11.53
CA LYS A 386 -6.11 40.92 -12.57
C LYS A 386 -4.80 41.40 -11.94
N THR A 387 -3.67 40.91 -12.44
CA THR A 387 -2.30 41.13 -11.90
C THR A 387 -1.99 40.51 -10.54
N ALA A 388 -2.95 39.82 -9.91
CA ALA A 388 -2.68 39.10 -8.67
C ALA A 388 -1.67 37.97 -8.91
N THR A 389 -0.69 37.82 -8.03
CA THR A 389 0.26 36.71 -8.06
C THR A 389 -0.38 35.50 -7.39
N ILE A 390 -0.30 34.36 -8.07
CA ILE A 390 -0.87 33.10 -7.61
C ILE A 390 0.27 32.21 -7.13
N LYS A 391 0.16 31.75 -5.89
CA LYS A 391 1.21 30.99 -5.22
C LYS A 391 0.62 29.78 -4.53
N MET A 392 1.09 28.58 -4.86
CA MET A 392 0.84 27.41 -4.03
C MET A 392 1.58 27.54 -2.71
N SER A 393 0.85 27.52 -1.60
CA SER A 393 1.45 27.50 -0.27
C SER A 393 2.06 26.14 0.02
N ALA A 394 1.32 25.07 -0.30
CA ALA A 394 1.79 23.70 -0.21
C ALA A 394 0.99 22.80 -1.17
N TYR A 395 1.65 21.78 -1.74
CA TYR A 395 1.01 20.63 -2.38
C TYR A 395 1.95 19.41 -2.32
N ARG A 396 1.42 18.21 -2.53
CA ARG A 396 2.23 16.97 -2.56
C ARG A 396 2.42 16.45 -3.97
N THR A 397 3.62 15.97 -4.26
CA THR A 397 3.96 15.31 -5.54
C THR A 397 4.73 14.02 -5.24
N GLY A 398 4.60 13.02 -6.12
CA GLY A 398 5.21 11.70 -5.93
C GLY A 398 4.25 10.58 -6.32
N GLY A 399 4.20 9.53 -5.50
CA GLY A 399 3.39 8.34 -5.76
C GLY A 399 4.00 7.41 -6.79
N GLY A 400 3.18 6.53 -7.38
CA GLY A 400 3.63 5.53 -8.33
C GLY A 400 4.04 4.22 -7.68
N ARG A 401 4.10 3.16 -8.49
CA ARG A 401 4.45 1.80 -8.03
C ARG A 401 5.88 1.68 -7.52
N LYS A 402 6.78 2.56 -7.98
CA LYS A 402 8.18 2.62 -7.51
C LYS A 402 8.29 2.89 -6.00
N GLY A 403 7.26 3.48 -5.38
CA GLY A 403 7.21 3.66 -3.93
C GLY A 403 7.02 2.36 -3.15
N ASN A 404 6.62 1.25 -3.80
CA ASN A 404 6.46 -0.02 -3.11
C ASN A 404 7.83 -0.67 -2.88
N VAL A 405 8.41 -0.46 -1.71
CA VAL A 405 9.75 -0.92 -1.35
C VAL A 405 9.73 -1.94 -0.22
N GLY A 406 10.64 -2.91 -0.30
CA GLY A 406 10.72 -4.01 0.67
C GLY A 406 11.25 -3.58 2.04
N VAL A 407 11.17 -4.49 3.00
CA VAL A 407 11.74 -4.32 4.36
C VAL A 407 13.23 -3.98 4.30
N GLY A 408 13.65 -2.99 5.08
CA GLY A 408 15.05 -2.57 5.21
C GLY A 408 15.65 -1.82 4.01
N GLN A 409 14.86 -1.51 2.98
CA GLN A 409 15.34 -0.76 1.82
C GLN A 409 15.44 0.74 2.07
N ILE A 410 14.56 1.31 2.90
CA ILE A 410 14.59 2.73 3.30
C ILE A 410 15.57 2.86 4.46
N ARG A 411 16.78 3.36 4.17
CA ARG A 411 17.88 3.37 5.15
C ARG A 411 18.73 4.64 5.17
N VAL A 412 18.43 5.59 4.28
CA VAL A 412 19.17 6.85 4.15
C VAL A 412 18.37 8.00 4.74
N LEU A 413 18.99 8.78 5.62
CA LEU A 413 18.45 10.06 6.09
C LEU A 413 18.77 11.15 5.05
N LYS A 414 17.75 11.79 4.48
CA LYS A 414 17.91 12.95 3.59
C LYS A 414 17.82 14.26 4.36
N THR A 415 16.87 14.35 5.27
CA THR A 415 16.80 15.42 6.27
C THR A 415 17.60 15.02 7.50
N SER A 416 18.59 15.84 7.86
CA SER A 416 19.38 15.63 9.09
C SER A 416 18.52 15.86 10.32
N VAL A 417 18.45 14.85 11.20
CA VAL A 417 17.82 14.95 12.52
C VAL A 417 18.91 14.83 13.59
N PRO A 418 19.02 15.78 14.54
CA PRO A 418 20.02 15.72 15.60
C PRO A 418 20.00 14.40 16.37
N TYR A 419 21.19 13.86 16.67
CA TYR A 419 21.37 12.62 17.45
C TYR A 419 20.75 11.36 16.85
N VAL A 420 20.21 11.40 15.63
CA VAL A 420 19.78 10.21 14.90
C VAL A 420 20.93 9.72 14.04
N SER A 421 21.31 8.45 14.22
CA SER A 421 22.43 7.82 13.51
C SER A 421 22.01 6.99 12.31
N ARG A 422 20.80 6.43 12.35
CA ARG A 422 20.30 5.48 11.34
C ARG A 422 18.79 5.58 11.21
N VAL A 423 18.28 5.27 10.02
CA VAL A 423 16.86 5.01 9.78
C VAL A 423 16.70 3.64 9.16
N GLU A 424 15.59 2.96 9.44
CA GLU A 424 15.20 1.75 8.72
C GLU A 424 13.68 1.63 8.64
N ASN A 425 13.16 0.99 7.59
CA ASN A 425 11.77 0.51 7.57
C ASN A 425 11.72 -0.96 8.00
N ARG A 426 10.97 -1.25 9.07
CA ARG A 426 10.82 -2.62 9.60
C ARG A 426 9.75 -3.43 8.87
N ARG A 427 8.89 -2.75 8.11
CA ARG A 427 7.86 -3.31 7.23
C ARG A 427 8.00 -2.73 5.83
N ALA A 428 7.45 -3.41 4.82
CA ALA A 428 7.45 -2.87 3.47
C ALA A 428 6.62 -1.57 3.40
N ALA A 429 7.00 -0.66 2.50
CA ALA A 429 6.11 0.43 2.13
C ALA A 429 5.21 -0.05 0.99
N VAL A 430 3.90 0.17 1.11
CA VAL A 430 2.87 -0.42 0.24
C VAL A 430 1.80 0.61 -0.13
N GLY A 431 1.06 0.39 -1.21
CA GLY A 431 0.02 1.31 -1.67
C GLY A 431 0.43 2.26 -2.79
N GLY A 432 1.64 2.13 -3.34
CA GLY A 432 2.07 2.87 -4.52
C GLY A 432 1.35 2.36 -5.77
N ALA A 433 0.68 3.26 -6.49
CA ALA A 433 -0.03 2.94 -7.73
C ALA A 433 0.28 3.97 -8.82
N GLU A 434 0.30 3.53 -10.07
CA GLU A 434 0.41 4.46 -11.20
C GLU A 434 -0.87 5.30 -11.33
N ALA A 435 -0.74 6.46 -11.97
CA ALA A 435 -1.91 7.22 -12.38
C ALA A 435 -2.74 6.42 -13.40
N GLU A 436 -4.04 6.65 -13.41
CA GLU A 436 -4.93 6.00 -14.37
C GLU A 436 -4.55 6.42 -15.80
N THR A 437 -4.56 5.43 -16.69
CA THR A 437 -4.31 5.62 -18.12
C THR A 437 -5.59 6.02 -18.86
N VAL A 438 -5.43 6.56 -20.06
CA VAL A 438 -6.57 6.91 -20.93
C VAL A 438 -7.46 5.69 -21.23
N ASP A 439 -6.88 4.50 -21.39
CA ASP A 439 -7.66 3.31 -21.70
C ASP A 439 -8.45 2.79 -20.47
N GLU A 440 -7.89 2.95 -19.27
CA GLU A 440 -8.58 2.63 -18.02
C GLU A 440 -9.77 3.57 -17.77
N VAL A 441 -9.62 4.89 -17.97
CA VAL A 441 -10.75 5.81 -17.82
C VAL A 441 -11.83 5.57 -18.88
N LYS A 442 -11.45 5.16 -20.10
CA LYS A 442 -12.43 4.75 -21.13
C LYS A 442 -13.25 3.54 -20.69
N ALA A 443 -12.65 2.59 -19.98
CA ALA A 443 -13.35 1.44 -19.42
C ALA A 443 -14.23 1.82 -18.21
N ARG A 444 -13.73 2.71 -17.34
CA ARG A 444 -14.45 3.18 -16.14
C ARG A 444 -15.61 4.12 -16.46
N GLY A 445 -15.46 5.00 -17.46
CA GLY A 445 -16.38 6.11 -17.70
C GLY A 445 -17.85 5.73 -17.84
N PRO A 446 -18.19 4.73 -18.67
CA PRO A 446 -19.57 4.23 -18.76
C PRO A 446 -20.14 3.70 -17.45
N LEU A 447 -19.30 3.13 -16.58
CA LEU A 447 -19.74 2.59 -15.29
C LEU A 447 -20.18 3.72 -14.36
N LEU A 448 -19.45 4.83 -14.32
CA LEU A 448 -19.80 5.98 -13.48
C LEU A 448 -21.08 6.69 -13.92
N LEU A 449 -21.31 6.80 -15.23
CA LEU A 449 -22.54 7.39 -15.77
C LEU A 449 -23.78 6.57 -15.41
N ARG A 450 -23.64 5.24 -15.33
CA ARG A 450 -24.73 4.36 -14.94
C ARG A 450 -25.14 4.56 -13.47
N THR A 451 -24.16 4.81 -12.60
CA THR A 451 -24.36 4.79 -11.14
C THR A 451 -24.61 6.17 -10.54
N ARG A 452 -24.23 7.25 -11.26
CA ARG A 452 -24.35 8.66 -10.80
C ARG A 452 -23.77 8.86 -9.39
N GLY A 453 -22.68 8.15 -9.08
CA GLY A 453 -22.01 8.22 -7.78
C GLY A 453 -22.74 7.54 -6.62
N LYS A 454 -23.75 6.69 -6.88
CA LYS A 454 -24.42 5.86 -5.86
C LYS A 454 -23.94 4.41 -5.90
N ALA A 455 -23.76 3.82 -4.72
CA ALA A 455 -23.35 2.43 -4.57
C ALA A 455 -24.60 1.52 -4.51
N VAL A 456 -24.99 0.96 -5.65
CA VAL A 456 -26.21 0.12 -5.77
C VAL A 456 -25.85 -1.33 -6.07
N THR A 457 -24.99 -1.56 -7.07
CA THR A 457 -24.52 -2.90 -7.48
C THR A 457 -23.16 -3.20 -6.87
N ALA A 458 -22.77 -4.49 -6.83
CA ALA A 458 -21.45 -4.91 -6.37
C ALA A 458 -20.30 -4.19 -7.10
N GLN A 459 -20.45 -4.01 -8.42
CA GLN A 459 -19.48 -3.29 -9.24
C GLN A 459 -19.37 -1.81 -8.86
N ASP A 460 -20.47 -1.19 -8.39
CA ASP A 460 -20.47 0.21 -7.98
C ASP A 460 -19.67 0.40 -6.68
N PHE A 461 -19.82 -0.53 -5.72
CA PHE A 461 -19.02 -0.54 -4.50
C PHE A 461 -17.52 -0.72 -4.80
N GLU A 462 -17.18 -1.61 -5.73
CA GLU A 462 -15.80 -1.82 -6.17
C GLU A 462 -15.21 -0.57 -6.82
N GLN A 463 -15.94 0.06 -7.75
CA GLN A 463 -15.45 1.26 -8.45
C GLN A 463 -15.29 2.46 -7.53
N LEU A 464 -16.28 2.76 -6.69
CA LEU A 464 -16.22 3.86 -5.73
C LEU A 464 -15.10 3.67 -4.69
N THR A 465 -14.79 2.42 -4.34
CA THR A 465 -13.64 2.10 -3.48
C THR A 465 -12.32 2.48 -4.16
N LEU A 466 -12.16 2.12 -5.44
CA LEU A 466 -10.94 2.43 -6.21
C LEU A 466 -10.84 3.93 -6.57
N ASP A 467 -11.96 4.65 -6.65
CA ASP A 467 -11.97 6.11 -6.85
C ASP A 467 -11.37 6.84 -5.64
N ILE A 468 -11.76 6.46 -4.41
CA ILE A 468 -11.32 7.17 -3.19
C ILE A 468 -9.98 6.69 -2.64
N ALA A 469 -9.57 5.45 -2.96
CA ALA A 469 -8.35 4.84 -2.45
C ALA A 469 -7.48 4.26 -3.58
N PRO A 470 -6.73 5.11 -4.31
CA PRO A 470 -5.81 4.67 -5.37
C PRO A 470 -4.72 3.70 -4.86
N GLU A 471 -4.43 3.68 -3.56
CA GLU A 471 -3.51 2.71 -2.97
C GLU A 471 -4.05 1.26 -2.93
N VAL A 472 -5.33 1.06 -3.21
CA VAL A 472 -5.98 -0.24 -3.29
C VAL A 472 -5.80 -0.82 -4.69
N ALA A 473 -5.20 -2.01 -4.77
CA ALA A 473 -5.02 -2.71 -6.04
C ALA A 473 -6.27 -3.48 -6.48
N ARG A 474 -7.00 -4.06 -5.52
CA ARG A 474 -8.23 -4.82 -5.79
C ARG A 474 -9.29 -4.48 -4.75
N ALA A 475 -10.48 -4.15 -5.24
CA ALA A 475 -11.70 -4.14 -4.45
C ALA A 475 -12.59 -5.28 -4.97
N HIS A 476 -13.15 -6.08 -4.06
CA HIS A 476 -14.08 -7.14 -4.42
C HIS A 476 -15.30 -7.11 -3.52
N CYS A 477 -16.48 -6.92 -4.10
CA CYS A 477 -17.72 -6.80 -3.36
C CYS A 477 -18.46 -8.14 -3.31
N LEU A 478 -18.62 -8.66 -2.10
CA LEU A 478 -19.47 -9.81 -1.81
C LEU A 478 -20.87 -9.34 -1.38
N THR A 479 -21.87 -9.85 -2.07
CA THR A 479 -23.28 -9.75 -1.68
C THR A 479 -23.67 -10.92 -0.78
N ALA A 480 -24.74 -10.72 -0.01
CA ALA A 480 -25.34 -11.71 0.89
C ALA A 480 -25.32 -13.13 0.33
N ALA A 481 -24.79 -14.08 1.11
CA ALA A 481 -24.78 -15.49 0.75
C ALA A 481 -26.13 -16.18 0.95
N ASP A 482 -26.87 -15.73 1.96
CA ASP A 482 -28.16 -16.29 2.36
C ASP A 482 -29.06 -15.18 2.95
N GLU A 483 -30.27 -15.56 3.37
CA GLU A 483 -31.26 -14.64 3.95
C GLU A 483 -30.81 -13.99 5.27
N ARG A 484 -29.91 -14.61 6.03
CA ARG A 484 -29.41 -14.06 7.31
C ARG A 484 -28.44 -12.91 7.09
N GLU A 485 -27.75 -12.91 5.95
CA GLU A 485 -26.90 -11.82 5.50
C GLU A 485 -27.65 -10.79 4.62
N ALA A 486 -28.98 -10.89 4.51
CA ALA A 486 -29.76 -9.95 3.71
C ALA A 486 -29.47 -8.48 4.11
N GLY A 487 -29.19 -7.66 3.10
CA GLY A 487 -28.82 -6.26 3.29
C GLY A 487 -27.36 -6.02 3.67
N VAL A 488 -26.55 -7.07 3.89
CA VAL A 488 -25.10 -6.94 4.11
C VAL A 488 -24.35 -6.84 2.79
N VAL A 489 -23.50 -5.84 2.68
CA VAL A 489 -22.53 -5.69 1.58
C VAL A 489 -21.13 -5.67 2.18
N ARG A 490 -20.28 -6.59 1.71
CA ARG A 490 -18.90 -6.72 2.18
C ARG A 490 -17.93 -6.40 1.06
N VAL A 491 -17.12 -5.36 1.25
CA VAL A 491 -16.08 -4.96 0.31
C VAL A 491 -14.73 -5.44 0.83
N LEU A 492 -14.12 -6.35 0.10
CA LEU A 492 -12.79 -6.89 0.35
C LEU A 492 -11.75 -6.03 -0.34
N VAL A 493 -10.73 -5.61 0.40
CA VAL A 493 -9.73 -4.64 -0.07
C VAL A 493 -8.34 -5.27 -0.03
N VAL A 494 -7.63 -5.26 -1.16
CA VAL A 494 -6.23 -5.71 -1.27
C VAL A 494 -5.37 -4.52 -1.72
N PRO A 495 -4.35 -4.12 -0.94
CA PRO A 495 -3.50 -2.99 -1.29
C PRO A 495 -2.53 -3.33 -2.43
N HIS A 496 -1.99 -2.31 -3.08
CA HIS A 496 -0.77 -2.48 -3.88
C HIS A 496 0.39 -2.88 -2.97
N VAL A 497 1.17 -3.89 -3.34
CA VAL A 497 2.28 -4.41 -2.52
C VAL A 497 3.60 -4.39 -3.28
N ALA A 498 4.70 -4.35 -2.54
CA ALA A 498 6.01 -4.65 -3.07
C ALA A 498 6.11 -6.15 -3.37
N SER A 499 6.77 -6.50 -4.47
CA SER A 499 7.24 -7.87 -4.72
C SER A 499 8.76 -7.85 -4.62
N ASP A 500 9.34 -8.82 -3.92
CA ASP A 500 10.79 -9.02 -3.98
C ASP A 500 11.22 -9.65 -5.32
N ALA A 501 12.52 -9.89 -5.52
CA ALA A 501 13.04 -10.52 -6.74
C ALA A 501 12.54 -11.97 -6.96
N MET A 502 11.91 -12.58 -5.94
CA MET A 502 11.31 -13.90 -5.99
C MET A 502 9.78 -13.84 -6.13
N ASP A 503 9.20 -12.65 -6.32
CA ASP A 503 7.76 -12.41 -6.34
C ASP A 503 7.03 -12.85 -5.06
N LEU A 504 7.76 -13.00 -3.96
CA LEU A 504 7.17 -13.36 -2.68
C LEU A 504 6.54 -12.13 -2.03
N VAL A 505 5.31 -12.30 -1.55
CA VAL A 505 4.56 -11.27 -0.83
C VAL A 505 4.29 -11.77 0.58
N ARG A 506 4.55 -10.91 1.58
CA ARG A 506 4.25 -11.24 2.98
C ARG A 506 2.80 -10.89 3.30
N ARG A 507 2.20 -11.64 4.23
CA ARG A 507 0.83 -11.37 4.68
C ARG A 507 0.70 -9.99 5.32
N GLU A 508 1.69 -9.54 6.09
CA GLU A 508 1.66 -8.23 6.73
C GLU A 508 1.51 -7.08 5.70
N ASP A 509 2.13 -7.23 4.53
CA ASP A 509 2.12 -6.23 3.46
C ASP A 509 0.75 -6.18 2.75
N LEU A 510 -0.04 -7.24 2.86
CA LEU A 510 -1.36 -7.40 2.24
C LEU A 510 -2.51 -6.86 3.10
N ILE A 511 -2.22 -6.35 4.30
CA ILE A 511 -3.23 -5.78 5.21
C ILE A 511 -3.30 -4.27 4.95
N PRO A 512 -4.44 -3.73 4.46
CA PRO A 512 -4.61 -2.29 4.28
C PRO A 512 -4.46 -1.53 5.61
N LEU A 513 -4.01 -0.28 5.53
CA LEU A 513 -3.95 0.58 6.71
C LEU A 513 -5.35 0.85 7.26
N PRO A 514 -5.54 0.93 8.60
CA PRO A 514 -6.84 1.21 9.20
C PRO A 514 -7.48 2.51 8.70
N GLU A 515 -6.68 3.52 8.40
CA GLU A 515 -7.14 4.81 7.86
C GLU A 515 -7.66 4.69 6.43
N THR A 516 -7.03 3.87 5.59
CA THR A 516 -7.53 3.54 4.25
C THR A 516 -8.91 2.87 4.36
N ILE A 517 -9.06 1.88 5.25
CA ILE A 517 -10.35 1.21 5.48
C ILE A 517 -11.41 2.20 5.95
N GLN A 518 -11.08 3.05 6.93
CA GLN A 518 -12.03 4.03 7.46
C GLN A 518 -12.44 5.08 6.42
N ARG A 519 -11.49 5.55 5.60
CA ARG A 519 -11.76 6.49 4.50
C ARG A 519 -12.70 5.89 3.45
N ILE A 520 -12.43 4.64 3.02
CA ILE A 520 -13.32 3.91 2.11
C ILE A 520 -14.71 3.75 2.72
N LYS A 521 -14.78 3.34 3.99
CA LYS A 521 -16.04 3.14 4.70
C LYS A 521 -16.87 4.43 4.77
N SER A 522 -16.28 5.55 5.17
CA SER A 522 -16.96 6.85 5.22
C SER A 522 -17.47 7.27 3.83
N HIS A 523 -16.63 7.12 2.80
CA HIS A 523 -17.00 7.50 1.43
C HIS A 523 -18.17 6.68 0.87
N LEU A 524 -18.19 5.37 1.12
CA LEU A 524 -19.26 4.48 0.68
C LEU A 524 -20.54 4.64 1.51
N ASP A 525 -20.44 4.97 2.81
CA ASP A 525 -21.60 5.16 3.69
C ASP A 525 -22.49 6.32 3.22
N GLU A 526 -21.89 7.39 2.69
CA GLU A 526 -22.60 8.53 2.09
C GLU A 526 -23.31 8.19 0.75
N ARG A 527 -22.94 7.07 0.13
CA ARG A 527 -23.33 6.72 -1.26
C ARG A 527 -24.16 5.44 -1.38
N ARG A 528 -24.19 4.60 -0.34
CA ARG A 528 -24.98 3.36 -0.31
C ARG A 528 -26.48 3.62 -0.16
N LEU A 529 -27.28 2.59 -0.44
CA LEU A 529 -28.70 2.60 -0.14
C LEU A 529 -28.98 2.59 1.38
N ALA A 530 -30.08 3.23 1.78
CA ALA A 530 -30.57 3.13 3.15
C ALA A 530 -30.92 1.67 3.49
N GLY A 531 -30.59 1.24 4.70
CA GLY A 531 -30.76 -0.15 5.14
C GLY A 531 -29.62 -1.11 4.76
N THR A 532 -28.69 -0.73 3.89
CA THR A 532 -27.50 -1.55 3.59
C THR A 532 -26.49 -1.51 4.73
N ARG A 533 -26.12 -2.67 5.28
CA ARG A 533 -25.03 -2.79 6.26
C ARG A 533 -23.71 -3.00 5.54
N LEU A 534 -22.86 -1.98 5.55
CA LEU A 534 -21.55 -2.00 4.91
C LEU A 534 -20.46 -2.56 5.84
N ILE A 535 -19.67 -3.50 5.32
CA ILE A 535 -18.43 -4.01 5.93
C ILE A 535 -17.29 -3.81 4.93
N VAL A 536 -16.19 -3.21 5.38
CA VAL A 536 -14.98 -3.04 4.57
C VAL A 536 -13.82 -3.67 5.34
N GLU A 537 -13.15 -4.66 4.75
CA GLU A 537 -12.11 -5.45 5.41
C GLU A 537 -11.12 -6.05 4.39
N PRO A 538 -9.91 -6.49 4.80
CA PRO A 538 -9.09 -7.35 3.96
C PRO A 538 -9.73 -8.72 3.76
N PRO A 539 -9.44 -9.43 2.65
CA PRO A 539 -9.83 -10.82 2.50
C PRO A 539 -9.12 -11.71 3.54
N HIS A 540 -9.72 -12.86 3.81
CA HIS A 540 -9.09 -13.90 4.62
C HIS A 540 -7.98 -14.57 3.81
N TYR A 541 -6.73 -14.16 4.04
CA TYR A 541 -5.62 -14.78 3.31
C TYR A 541 -5.41 -16.23 3.74
N ARG A 542 -5.38 -17.14 2.76
CA ARG A 542 -5.07 -18.58 2.94
C ARG A 542 -3.67 -18.86 2.41
N GLY A 543 -2.78 -19.31 3.29
CA GLY A 543 -1.42 -19.66 2.88
C GLY A 543 -1.39 -20.95 2.08
N VAL A 544 -0.57 -20.99 1.04
CA VAL A 544 -0.35 -22.20 0.23
C VAL A 544 1.14 -22.49 0.13
N THR A 545 1.53 -23.72 0.46
CA THR A 545 2.88 -24.22 0.22
C THR A 545 2.81 -25.38 -0.77
N VAL A 546 3.60 -25.29 -1.83
CA VAL A 546 3.73 -26.34 -2.85
C VAL A 546 5.01 -27.13 -2.61
N VAL A 547 4.92 -28.46 -2.70
CA VAL A 547 6.08 -29.35 -2.80
C VAL A 547 6.12 -29.91 -4.21
N VAL A 548 7.24 -29.68 -4.90
CA VAL A 548 7.45 -30.13 -6.28
C VAL A 548 8.64 -31.06 -6.32
N THR A 549 8.48 -32.21 -6.98
CA THR A 549 9.57 -33.11 -7.35
C THR A 549 9.60 -33.22 -8.87
N LEU A 550 10.72 -32.84 -9.50
CA LEU A 550 10.86 -32.79 -10.96
C LEU A 550 12.26 -33.18 -11.44
N ALA A 551 12.38 -33.45 -12.74
CA ALA A 551 13.65 -33.67 -13.42
C ALA A 551 14.05 -32.43 -14.26
N VAL A 552 15.35 -32.29 -14.52
CA VAL A 552 15.93 -31.13 -15.22
C VAL A 552 16.50 -31.54 -16.58
N LEU A 553 16.17 -30.76 -17.61
CA LEU A 553 16.64 -30.93 -19.00
C LEU A 553 18.15 -30.71 -19.13
N ALA A 554 18.74 -31.21 -20.22
CA ALA A 554 20.15 -31.00 -20.51
C ALA A 554 20.44 -29.53 -20.79
N GLY A 555 21.58 -29.05 -20.31
CA GLY A 555 22.01 -27.65 -20.47
C GLY A 555 21.52 -26.70 -19.37
N TYR A 556 20.64 -27.14 -18.46
CA TYR A 556 20.17 -26.34 -17.34
C TYR A 556 20.80 -26.79 -16.02
N THR A 557 21.10 -25.84 -15.13
CA THR A 557 21.61 -26.14 -13.77
C THR A 557 20.46 -26.34 -12.80
N ARG A 558 20.66 -27.23 -11.82
CA ARG A 558 19.61 -27.57 -10.83
C ARG A 558 19.19 -26.36 -10.00
N ASP A 559 20.16 -25.54 -9.61
CA ASP A 559 19.90 -24.39 -8.75
C ASP A 559 19.14 -23.29 -9.49
N GLN A 560 19.46 -23.06 -10.77
CA GLN A 560 18.70 -22.14 -11.61
C GLN A 560 17.24 -22.58 -11.75
N VAL A 561 17.00 -23.86 -12.09
CA VAL A 561 15.63 -24.39 -12.21
C VAL A 561 14.88 -24.33 -10.87
N LYS A 562 15.54 -24.59 -9.74
CA LYS A 562 14.90 -24.44 -8.43
C LYS A 562 14.46 -23.00 -8.15
N ILE A 563 15.31 -22.02 -8.48
CA ILE A 563 15.00 -20.59 -8.33
C ILE A 563 13.83 -20.21 -9.25
N ASP A 564 13.87 -20.63 -10.51
CA ASP A 564 12.82 -20.31 -11.48
C ASP A 564 11.49 -20.97 -11.11
N VAL A 565 11.50 -22.21 -10.63
CA VAL A 565 10.32 -22.90 -10.08
C VAL A 565 9.76 -22.14 -8.88
N ALA A 566 10.59 -21.78 -7.91
CA ALA A 566 10.13 -21.02 -6.75
C ALA A 566 9.50 -19.67 -7.16
N ARG A 567 10.15 -18.94 -8.08
CA ARG A 567 9.65 -17.67 -8.62
C ARG A 567 8.33 -17.85 -9.36
N THR A 568 8.21 -18.85 -10.23
CA THR A 568 6.96 -19.14 -10.97
C THR A 568 5.81 -19.49 -10.03
N LEU A 569 6.07 -20.27 -8.97
CA LEU A 569 5.04 -20.61 -7.99
C LEU A 569 4.58 -19.38 -7.18
N ASN A 570 5.52 -18.54 -6.74
CA ASN A 570 5.23 -17.27 -6.09
C ASN A 570 4.44 -16.33 -7.01
N GLY A 571 4.84 -16.23 -8.28
CA GLY A 571 4.14 -15.47 -9.32
C GLY A 571 2.73 -15.99 -9.57
N LEU A 572 2.54 -17.30 -9.70
CA LEU A 572 1.23 -17.93 -9.92
C LEU A 572 0.26 -17.66 -8.76
N LEU A 573 0.73 -17.75 -7.52
CA LEU A 573 -0.08 -17.51 -6.33
C LEU A 573 -0.04 -16.06 -5.87
N HIS A 574 0.50 -15.14 -6.69
CA HIS A 574 0.59 -13.74 -6.32
C HIS A 574 -0.81 -13.09 -6.26
N PRO A 575 -1.19 -12.43 -5.15
CA PRO A 575 -2.53 -11.84 -4.99
C PRO A 575 -2.91 -10.80 -6.06
N LEU A 576 -1.94 -10.10 -6.65
CA LEU A 576 -2.18 -9.04 -7.63
C LEU A 576 -1.89 -9.37 -9.11
N LYS A 577 -0.99 -10.31 -9.40
CA LYS A 577 -0.52 -10.63 -10.77
C LYS A 577 -0.52 -12.12 -11.10
N GLY A 578 -0.90 -12.94 -10.12
CA GLY A 578 -1.02 -14.38 -10.28
C GLY A 578 -2.38 -14.78 -10.84
N GLY A 579 -2.77 -16.01 -10.55
CA GLY A 579 -3.99 -16.61 -11.06
C GLY A 579 -3.91 -16.94 -12.56
N PRO A 580 -4.95 -17.60 -13.10
CA PRO A 580 -4.92 -18.07 -14.49
C PRO A 580 -4.93 -16.95 -15.54
N ASP A 581 -5.55 -15.82 -15.20
CA ASP A 581 -5.69 -14.66 -16.09
C ASP A 581 -4.58 -13.62 -15.89
N GLY A 582 -3.64 -13.85 -14.95
CA GLY A 582 -2.55 -12.92 -14.63
C GLY A 582 -2.98 -11.64 -13.92
N SER A 583 -4.23 -11.55 -13.45
CA SER A 583 -4.80 -10.38 -12.76
C SER A 583 -4.90 -10.56 -11.24
N GLY A 584 -4.14 -11.49 -10.67
CA GLY A 584 -4.23 -11.91 -9.28
C GLY A 584 -5.11 -13.13 -9.09
N TRP A 585 -4.78 -13.97 -8.09
CA TRP A 585 -5.58 -15.16 -7.80
C TRP A 585 -7.05 -14.77 -7.51
N PRO A 586 -8.06 -15.38 -8.15
CA PRO A 586 -9.45 -15.02 -7.91
C PRO A 586 -9.89 -15.33 -6.47
N ILE A 587 -10.57 -14.37 -5.83
CA ILE A 587 -11.05 -14.53 -4.45
C ILE A 587 -12.13 -15.64 -4.43
N GLY A 588 -12.02 -16.54 -3.45
CA GLY A 588 -12.91 -17.69 -3.29
C GLY A 588 -12.76 -18.80 -4.31
N ARG A 589 -11.78 -18.73 -5.21
CA ARG A 589 -11.50 -19.80 -6.18
C ARG A 589 -10.47 -20.77 -5.63
N ALA A 590 -10.83 -22.05 -5.58
CA ALA A 590 -9.93 -23.11 -5.12
C ALA A 590 -8.64 -23.21 -5.95
N VAL A 591 -7.52 -23.54 -5.28
CA VAL A 591 -6.22 -23.79 -5.93
C VAL A 591 -6.12 -25.26 -6.30
N GLN A 592 -5.85 -25.56 -7.58
CA GLN A 592 -5.78 -26.93 -8.08
C GLN A 592 -4.37 -27.33 -8.54
N VAL A 593 -4.00 -28.60 -8.30
CA VAL A 593 -2.69 -29.15 -8.70
C VAL A 593 -2.42 -28.99 -10.21
N HIS A 594 -3.43 -29.10 -11.06
CA HIS A 594 -3.25 -29.01 -12.51
C HIS A 594 -2.80 -27.60 -12.95
N GLU A 595 -3.21 -26.54 -12.24
CA GLU A 595 -2.85 -25.15 -12.58
C GLU A 595 -1.38 -24.91 -12.23
N VAL A 596 -0.95 -25.44 -11.09
CA VAL A 596 0.45 -25.45 -10.68
C VAL A 596 1.29 -26.24 -11.68
N THR A 597 0.85 -27.43 -12.07
CA THR A 597 1.55 -28.27 -13.06
C THR A 597 1.66 -27.57 -14.41
N ALA A 598 0.60 -26.91 -14.88
CA ALA A 598 0.62 -26.13 -16.12
C ALA A 598 1.58 -24.94 -16.05
N ALA A 599 1.70 -24.28 -14.90
CA ALA A 599 2.67 -23.21 -14.71
C ALA A 599 4.12 -23.72 -14.75
N LEU A 600 4.40 -24.86 -14.12
CA LEU A 600 5.73 -25.51 -14.15
C LEU A 600 6.15 -25.90 -15.57
N ALA A 601 5.20 -26.35 -16.41
CA ALA A 601 5.46 -26.74 -17.79
C ALA A 601 6.00 -25.59 -18.68
N ARG A 602 5.80 -24.33 -18.27
CA ARG A 602 6.29 -23.15 -19.00
C ARG A 602 7.73 -22.78 -18.65
N ILE A 603 8.33 -23.42 -17.66
CA ILE A 603 9.66 -23.08 -17.16
C ILE A 603 10.73 -23.74 -18.05
N PRO A 604 11.63 -22.96 -18.69
CA PRO A 604 12.76 -23.52 -19.40
C PRO A 604 13.62 -24.37 -18.46
N GLY A 605 13.90 -25.61 -18.86
CA GLY A 605 14.73 -26.54 -18.09
C GLY A 605 13.96 -27.58 -17.26
N VAL A 606 12.65 -27.45 -17.09
CA VAL A 606 11.83 -28.52 -16.47
C VAL A 606 11.56 -29.62 -17.50
N ASP A 607 11.93 -30.86 -17.17
CA ASP A 607 11.69 -32.02 -18.03
C ASP A 607 10.29 -32.61 -17.79
N MET A 608 9.32 -32.14 -18.58
CA MET A 608 7.93 -32.62 -18.53
C MET A 608 7.74 -34.02 -19.13
N ALA A 609 8.75 -34.61 -19.79
CA ALA A 609 8.67 -35.98 -20.30
C ALA A 609 8.87 -37.03 -19.18
N ARG A 610 9.43 -36.61 -18.04
CA ARG A 610 9.59 -37.42 -16.83
C ARG A 610 8.48 -37.13 -15.82
N LYS A 611 8.38 -37.99 -14.80
CA LYS A 611 7.39 -37.84 -13.73
C LYS A 611 7.65 -36.55 -12.93
N VAL A 612 6.74 -35.59 -13.03
CA VAL A 612 6.65 -34.42 -12.16
C VAL A 612 5.58 -34.68 -11.11
N THR A 613 5.93 -34.57 -9.83
CA THR A 613 5.01 -34.73 -8.71
C THR A 613 4.79 -33.38 -8.04
N VAL A 614 3.54 -32.95 -7.93
CA VAL A 614 3.13 -31.70 -7.29
C VAL A 614 2.19 -32.05 -6.14
N GLN A 615 2.44 -31.46 -4.97
CA GLN A 615 1.62 -31.64 -3.78
C GLN A 615 1.30 -30.28 -3.17
N LEU A 616 0.01 -30.01 -2.95
CA LEU A 616 -0.44 -28.76 -2.33
C LEU A 616 -0.72 -28.96 -0.85
N PHE A 617 -0.39 -27.94 -0.08
CA PHE A 617 -0.67 -27.89 1.34
C PHE A 617 -1.23 -26.52 1.70
N GLY A 618 -2.43 -26.52 2.27
CA GLY A 618 -2.99 -25.34 2.90
C GLY A 618 -2.25 -25.04 4.20
N VAL A 619 -2.03 -23.76 4.45
CA VAL A 619 -1.40 -23.22 5.67
C VAL A 619 -2.32 -22.18 6.27
N ASP A 620 -2.57 -22.32 7.57
CA ASP A 620 -3.14 -21.24 8.37
C ASP A 620 -2.04 -20.21 8.65
N PRO A 621 -2.15 -18.99 8.11
CA PRO A 621 -1.08 -18.02 8.24
C PRO A 621 -0.98 -17.35 9.61
N ALA A 622 -2.00 -17.47 10.47
CA ALA A 622 -1.92 -16.96 11.83
C ALA A 622 -1.05 -17.87 12.71
N THR A 623 -1.17 -19.19 12.52
CA THR A 623 -0.45 -20.19 13.30
C THR A 623 0.78 -20.75 12.58
N GLY A 624 0.92 -20.50 11.28
CA GLY A 624 1.91 -21.16 10.42
C GLY A 624 1.65 -22.66 10.23
N LYS A 625 0.55 -23.19 10.76
CA LYS A 625 0.27 -24.62 10.76
C LYS A 625 -0.12 -25.07 9.36
N ARG A 626 0.72 -25.95 8.82
CA ARG A 626 0.49 -26.62 7.54
C ARG A 626 -0.40 -27.85 7.72
N SER A 627 -1.25 -28.10 6.74
CA SER A 627 -2.00 -29.37 6.62
C SER A 627 -1.06 -30.58 6.64
N THR A 628 -1.48 -31.66 7.30
CA THR A 628 -0.68 -32.88 7.47
C THR A 628 -0.61 -33.71 6.19
N GLU A 629 -1.69 -33.73 5.42
CA GLU A 629 -1.78 -34.50 4.17
C GLU A 629 -1.79 -33.57 2.95
N PRO A 630 -1.14 -33.98 1.84
CA PRO A 630 -1.23 -33.26 0.58
C PRO A 630 -2.65 -33.39 0.00
N VAL A 631 -3.12 -32.32 -0.64
CA VAL A 631 -4.42 -32.30 -1.32
C VAL A 631 -4.27 -31.93 -2.79
N ASP A 632 -5.17 -32.42 -3.63
CA ASP A 632 -5.22 -32.05 -5.04
C ASP A 632 -5.89 -30.69 -5.27
N VAL A 633 -6.75 -30.30 -4.34
CA VAL A 633 -7.52 -29.06 -4.35
C VAL A 633 -7.51 -28.42 -2.97
N ILE A 634 -7.09 -27.16 -2.88
CA ILE A 634 -7.27 -26.34 -1.68
C ILE A 634 -8.55 -25.52 -1.88
N PRO A 635 -9.68 -25.87 -1.24
CA PRO A 635 -10.90 -25.07 -1.32
C PRO A 635 -10.67 -23.72 -0.63
N LEU A 636 -11.24 -22.66 -1.20
CA LEU A 636 -11.26 -21.33 -0.63
C LEU A 636 -12.70 -20.88 -0.38
N GLY A 637 -12.96 -20.30 0.79
CA GLY A 637 -14.23 -19.64 1.09
C GLY A 637 -14.44 -18.37 0.25
N ARG A 638 -15.69 -17.90 0.12
CA ARG A 638 -16.03 -16.72 -0.73
C ARG A 638 -15.25 -15.45 -0.41
N ASN A 639 -14.76 -15.30 0.82
CA ASN A 639 -13.93 -14.17 1.27
C ASN A 639 -12.45 -14.51 1.40
N GLU A 640 -12.01 -15.69 0.96
CA GLU A 640 -10.64 -16.16 1.09
C GLU A 640 -9.81 -15.90 -0.17
N LEU A 641 -8.54 -15.55 0.02
CA LEU A 641 -7.59 -15.29 -1.06
C LEU A 641 -6.31 -16.10 -0.84
N ALA A 642 -5.95 -16.95 -1.81
CA ALA A 642 -4.72 -17.72 -1.76
C ALA A 642 -3.49 -16.82 -1.98
N TYR A 643 -2.40 -17.17 -1.30
CA TYR A 643 -1.07 -16.61 -1.54
C TYR A 643 0.02 -17.62 -1.17
N SER A 644 1.22 -17.44 -1.72
CA SER A 644 2.39 -18.24 -1.34
C SER A 644 2.78 -18.00 0.10
N PHE A 645 2.72 -19.05 0.92
CA PHE A 645 3.17 -19.01 2.30
C PHE A 645 4.62 -19.49 2.42
N GLY A 646 5.51 -18.57 2.80
CA GLY A 646 6.92 -18.85 2.99
C GLY A 646 7.60 -19.39 1.72
N ARG A 647 8.50 -20.36 1.89
CA ARG A 647 9.22 -20.97 0.76
C ARG A 647 8.58 -22.27 0.30
N HIS A 648 8.40 -22.42 -1.00
CA HIS A 648 8.05 -23.68 -1.63
C HIS A 648 9.22 -24.68 -1.58
N SER A 649 8.91 -25.98 -1.55
CA SER A 649 9.93 -27.03 -1.52
C SER A 649 10.11 -27.62 -2.91
N VAL A 650 11.31 -27.49 -3.48
CA VAL A 650 11.64 -28.00 -4.81
C VAL A 650 12.73 -29.07 -4.70
N ARG A 651 12.37 -30.30 -5.06
CA ARG A 651 13.27 -31.46 -5.11
C ARG A 651 13.56 -31.80 -6.56
N VAL A 652 14.85 -31.92 -6.89
CA VAL A 652 15.29 -32.32 -8.23
C VAL A 652 15.78 -33.75 -8.15
N VAL A 653 15.21 -34.63 -8.97
CA VAL A 653 15.65 -36.03 -9.07
C VAL A 653 16.77 -36.17 -10.10
N ASP A 654 17.68 -37.10 -9.82
CA ASP A 654 18.77 -37.45 -10.73
C ASP A 654 18.26 -38.11 -12.02
N ARG A 655 19.12 -38.08 -13.03
CA ARG A 655 18.83 -38.62 -14.36
C ARG A 655 18.73 -40.13 -14.39
#